data_AF-A0A2I6QH72-F1
#
_entry.id   AF-A0A2I6QH72-F1
#
_cell.length_a   1.000
_cell.length_b   1.000
_cell.length_c   1.000
_cell.angle_alpha   90.00
_cell.angle_beta   90.00
_cell.angle_gamma   90.00
#
_symmetry.space_group_name_H-M   'P 1'
#
loop_
_entity.id
_entity.type
_entity.pdbx_description
1 polymer ?
#
loop_
_entity_poly.entity_id
_entity_poly.type
_entity_poly.pdbx_seq_one_letter_code
_entity_poly.pdbx_strand_id
1 'polypeptide(L)'
;MIGAIAWFEFRTKLKRISTYVYFFVFLALAALWMAAAGGAFASASIIFSSDKVFVNAPYALAQTITFLGLLGVVVIAAFMGRAVQQDFEYQSSHFFFTSPITKAQYLFGRYFGAVVTLLFIFLGIALGAWIGAHWPGVDKTRIGPWSLASFVQPYLLMLLPNILVLGSIYFMLAALTRRMLPVYIAGVVTLIGYTVAIGLMRDMDNKLLASLIDPLGSRAMGNVTRYWSPSEKNTLMVPFADDVLWNRLLWLAVGVAVFFFGYTRFKFAFATAEGRRKKGDVADVEAPVSTSGAIALPVVSLDTSSGAYLRQLPGLVRLYLRETLKNVYFIALAIAGALFVFANAKTIGSLYGTTTYPVTYQVIDVSAGSFALFTLIITAFYAGELVWRERDARMAQIADSLPQPTWLPFLAKLFTLMGVQAVLQVIVMVCGILIQLFNGYFRIELGQYLFSLFVIQLPAYWMVAALALMIHSLVNHKYLGHFLVVLYYLVEISSDAFGYDLRLYHFGNLPTVVYSDMNRYGHFLGPVFWFMAYWGAASVLMLVIARLAWVRGTDSGKARWKIARASLTRPVMATAVLAGVAFVALGGFIAWNIMVLNPYRSEFAREELQADYERKYKSYLASRSRRWSRPGWTWISSRTSTTSASGERTSSSTRPIRRSPSSTWGSSRWRRSTSSRRASR
;
A
#
# COMPACT_ATOMS: atom_id res chain seq x y z
N MET A 1 30.84 24.78 4.18
CA MET A 1 30.71 23.73 3.13
C MET A 1 29.50 22.82 3.30
N ILE A 2 29.28 22.13 4.43
CA ILE A 2 28.09 21.26 4.64
C ILE A 2 26.78 22.00 4.33
N GLY A 3 26.57 23.17 4.95
CA GLY A 3 25.36 23.97 4.72
C GLY A 3 25.18 24.42 3.27
N ALA A 4 26.27 24.72 2.56
CA ALA A 4 26.21 25.10 1.15
C ALA A 4 25.75 23.93 0.26
N ILE A 5 26.26 22.71 0.52
CA ILE A 5 25.85 21.50 -0.19
C ILE A 5 24.38 21.17 0.12
N ALA A 6 23.98 21.25 1.40
CA ALA A 6 22.60 21.03 1.83
C ALA A 6 21.63 22.02 1.18
N TRP A 7 21.99 23.31 1.16
CA TRP A 7 21.21 24.35 0.52
C TRP A 7 21.11 24.16 -1.00
N PHE A 8 22.22 23.82 -1.66
CA PHE A 8 22.22 23.50 -3.08
C PHE A 8 21.30 22.33 -3.41
N GLU A 9 21.36 21.24 -2.63
CA GLU A 9 20.49 20.08 -2.81
C GLU A 9 19.02 20.48 -2.65
N PHE A 10 18.69 21.17 -1.55
CA PHE A 10 17.33 21.63 -1.27
C PHE A 10 16.79 22.53 -2.39
N ARG A 11 17.56 23.55 -2.81
CA ARG A 11 17.17 24.46 -3.89
C ARG A 11 17.00 23.72 -5.23
N THR A 12 17.82 22.72 -5.49
CA THR A 12 17.71 21.89 -6.70
C THR A 12 16.45 21.04 -6.67
N LYS A 13 16.10 20.44 -5.52
CA LYS A 13 14.87 19.66 -5.36
C LYS A 13 13.62 20.53 -5.43
N LEU A 14 13.65 21.75 -4.91
CA LEU A 14 12.54 22.72 -5.04
C LEU A 14 12.28 23.17 -6.48
N LYS A 15 13.22 22.97 -7.42
CA LYS A 15 12.96 23.22 -8.84
C LYS A 15 12.30 22.02 -9.55
N ARG A 16 12.28 20.84 -8.92
CA ARG A 16 11.71 19.63 -9.53
C ARG A 16 10.21 19.56 -9.27
N ILE A 17 9.45 19.33 -10.34
CA ILE A 17 7.99 19.14 -10.29
C ILE A 17 7.61 18.03 -9.30
N SER A 18 8.41 16.95 -9.24
CA SER A 18 8.16 15.83 -8.33
C SER A 18 8.01 16.24 -6.87
N THR A 19 8.78 17.23 -6.40
CA THR A 19 8.76 17.67 -4.99
C THR A 19 7.40 18.28 -4.63
N TYR A 20 6.87 19.15 -5.49
CA TYR A 20 5.55 19.74 -5.31
C TYR A 20 4.43 18.72 -5.49
N VAL A 21 4.59 17.78 -6.43
CA VAL A 21 3.62 16.70 -6.61
C VAL A 21 3.47 15.89 -5.32
N TYR A 22 4.56 15.46 -4.69
CA TYR A 22 4.47 14.75 -3.39
C TYR A 22 3.89 15.64 -2.28
N PHE A 23 4.27 16.92 -2.23
CA PHE A 23 3.69 17.89 -1.29
C PHE A 23 2.16 17.99 -1.46
N PHE A 24 1.67 18.16 -2.68
CA PHE A 24 0.25 18.25 -2.98
C PHE A 24 -0.48 16.94 -2.75
N VAL A 25 0.15 15.79 -2.97
CA VAL A 25 -0.43 14.48 -2.62
C VAL A 25 -0.63 14.35 -1.11
N PHE A 26 0.38 14.66 -0.30
CA PHE A 26 0.21 14.63 1.16
C PHE A 26 -0.77 15.68 1.67
N LEU A 27 -0.82 16.85 1.02
CA LEU A 27 -1.82 17.88 1.28
C LEU A 27 -3.23 17.39 0.98
N ALA A 28 -3.45 16.81 -0.20
CA ALA A 28 -4.74 16.27 -0.59
C ALA A 28 -5.15 15.11 0.34
N LEU A 29 -4.23 14.19 0.63
CA LEU A 29 -4.51 13.07 1.54
C LEU A 29 -4.88 13.53 2.93
N ALA A 30 -4.13 14.48 3.51
CA ALA A 30 -4.46 15.02 4.82
C ALA A 30 -5.77 15.83 4.81
N ALA A 31 -6.05 16.55 3.72
CA ALA A 31 -7.30 17.28 3.56
C ALA A 31 -8.50 16.32 3.50
N LEU A 32 -8.42 15.28 2.67
CA LEU A 32 -9.47 14.27 2.54
C LEU A 32 -9.65 13.46 3.82
N TRP A 33 -8.55 13.09 4.47
CA TRP A 33 -8.58 12.40 5.77
C TRP A 33 -9.31 13.22 6.83
N MET A 34 -8.99 14.51 6.95
CA MET A 34 -9.63 15.39 7.92
C MET A 34 -11.08 15.73 7.54
N ALA A 35 -11.38 15.89 6.25
CA ALA A 35 -12.74 16.11 5.77
C ALA A 35 -13.64 14.90 6.06
N ALA A 36 -13.14 13.67 5.81
CA ALA A 36 -13.82 12.43 6.14
C ALA A 36 -14.05 12.27 7.65
N ALA A 37 -13.03 12.57 8.47
CA ALA A 37 -13.18 12.56 9.92
C ALA A 37 -14.20 13.62 10.41
N GLY A 38 -14.27 14.74 9.71
CA GLY A 38 -15.24 15.82 9.91
C GLY A 38 -16.67 15.54 9.44
N GLY A 39 -16.91 14.39 8.79
CA GLY A 39 -18.23 14.02 8.28
C GLY A 39 -18.62 14.68 6.95
N ALA A 40 -17.64 15.21 6.19
CA ALA A 40 -17.92 15.80 4.88
C ALA A 40 -18.41 14.80 3.83
N PHE A 41 -18.10 13.52 4.02
CA PHE A 41 -18.48 12.44 3.12
C PHE A 41 -19.48 11.52 3.83
N ALA A 42 -20.66 11.33 3.24
CA ALA A 42 -21.71 10.50 3.82
C ALA A 42 -21.32 9.01 3.87
N SER A 43 -20.52 8.54 2.90
CA SER A 43 -20.08 7.14 2.77
C SER A 43 -18.77 6.82 3.49
N ALA A 44 -18.07 7.81 4.07
CA ALA A 44 -16.76 7.62 4.68
C ALA A 44 -16.64 8.37 6.01
N SER A 45 -16.54 7.63 7.11
CA SER A 45 -16.31 8.19 8.44
C SER A 45 -14.98 7.70 9.02
N ILE A 46 -14.17 8.64 9.49
CA ILE A 46 -12.92 8.35 10.20
C ILE A 46 -13.11 8.72 11.66
N ILE A 47 -13.06 7.73 12.54
CA ILE A 47 -13.24 7.92 13.99
C ILE A 47 -11.90 7.68 14.69
N PHE A 48 -11.38 8.71 15.35
CA PHE A 48 -10.09 8.61 16.06
C PHE A 48 -10.19 7.85 17.39
N SER A 49 -11.29 8.04 18.12
CA SER A 49 -11.54 7.35 19.40
C SER A 49 -13.01 7.32 19.75
N SER A 50 -13.71 8.43 19.56
CA SER A 50 -15.16 8.55 19.76
C SER A 50 -15.64 9.79 19.02
N ASP A 51 -16.93 9.86 18.70
CA ASP A 51 -17.54 11.05 18.06
C ASP A 51 -17.41 12.35 18.88
N LYS A 52 -17.07 12.25 20.18
CA LYS A 52 -16.87 13.40 21.07
C LYS A 52 -15.47 14.01 21.01
N VAL A 53 -14.54 13.38 20.29
CA VAL A 53 -13.18 13.93 20.09
C VAL A 53 -13.20 14.83 18.87
N PHE A 54 -12.77 16.07 19.02
CA PHE A 54 -12.69 17.01 17.91
C PHE A 54 -11.67 16.55 16.88
N VAL A 55 -11.96 16.80 15.60
CA VAL A 55 -11.12 16.35 14.48
C VAL A 55 -9.75 17.03 14.51
N ASN A 56 -9.70 18.30 14.95
CA ASN A 56 -8.47 19.08 15.12
C ASN A 56 -7.91 19.04 16.56
N ALA A 57 -8.38 18.12 17.41
CA ALA A 57 -7.82 17.93 18.75
C ALA A 57 -6.32 17.56 18.68
N PRO A 58 -5.51 17.90 19.71
CA PRO A 58 -4.09 17.54 19.73
C PRO A 58 -3.85 16.04 19.50
N TYR A 59 -4.68 15.19 20.12
CA TYR A 59 -4.61 13.74 19.91
C TYR A 59 -4.94 13.33 18.46
N ALA A 60 -6.00 13.88 17.87
CA ALA A 60 -6.43 13.55 16.51
C ALA A 60 -5.40 13.99 15.47
N LEU A 61 -4.80 15.17 15.64
CA LEU A 61 -3.73 15.67 14.78
C LEU A 61 -2.46 14.82 14.92
N ALA A 62 -2.10 14.41 16.14
CA ALA A 62 -0.96 13.53 16.36
C ALA A 62 -1.15 12.15 15.68
N GLN A 63 -2.37 11.58 15.74
CA GLN A 63 -2.72 10.36 15.01
C GLN A 63 -2.64 10.55 13.50
N THR A 64 -3.24 11.63 12.98
CA THR A 64 -3.21 11.96 11.54
C THR A 64 -1.79 12.13 11.02
N ILE A 65 -0.93 12.90 11.72
CA ILE A 65 0.47 13.12 11.33
C ILE A 65 1.27 11.81 11.40
N THR A 66 1.07 10.99 12.43
CA THR A 66 1.78 9.72 12.59
C THR A 66 1.37 8.72 11.51
N PHE A 67 0.06 8.60 11.24
CA PHE A 67 -0.47 7.67 10.25
C PHE A 67 -0.12 8.07 8.81
N LEU A 68 -0.27 9.35 8.45
CA LEU A 68 0.15 9.82 7.14
C LEU A 68 1.69 9.83 6.99
N GLY A 69 2.42 10.01 8.08
CA GLY A 69 3.87 9.83 8.15
C GLY A 69 4.31 8.39 7.85
N LEU A 70 3.54 7.38 8.28
CA LEU A 70 3.75 5.97 7.91
C LEU A 70 3.64 5.76 6.40
N LEU A 71 2.63 6.34 5.74
CA LEU A 71 2.54 6.30 4.28
C LEU A 71 3.74 7.01 3.61
N GLY A 72 4.30 8.00 4.31
CA GLY A 72 5.54 8.70 3.95
C GLY A 72 6.80 7.85 3.87
N VAL A 73 6.84 6.65 4.45
CA VAL A 73 8.04 5.77 4.48
C VAL A 73 8.61 5.53 3.08
N VAL A 74 7.75 5.27 2.09
CA VAL A 74 8.17 5.05 0.69
C VAL A 74 8.76 6.31 0.06
N VAL A 75 8.23 7.48 0.43
CA VAL A 75 8.73 8.78 -0.05
C VAL A 75 10.06 9.13 0.62
N ILE A 76 10.21 8.85 1.91
CA ILE A 76 11.49 8.98 2.62
C ILE A 76 12.56 8.12 1.93
N ALA A 77 12.24 6.86 1.61
CA ALA A 77 13.14 5.98 0.86
C ALA A 77 13.53 6.57 -0.50
N ALA A 78 12.56 7.05 -1.28
CA ALA A 78 12.79 7.61 -2.60
C ALA A 78 13.69 8.87 -2.58
N PHE A 79 13.46 9.81 -1.66
CA PHE A 79 14.24 11.05 -1.59
C PHE A 79 15.60 10.87 -0.94
N MET A 80 15.68 10.15 0.19
CA MET A 80 16.93 9.91 0.90
C MET A 80 17.87 9.01 0.10
N GLY A 81 17.35 7.95 -0.51
CA GLY A 81 18.15 7.10 -1.39
C GLY A 81 18.70 7.85 -2.60
N ARG A 82 17.85 8.62 -3.27
CA ARG A 82 18.22 9.33 -4.50
C ARG A 82 19.16 10.50 -4.26
N ALA A 83 19.17 11.09 -3.06
CA ALA A 83 20.05 12.22 -2.72
C ALA A 83 21.53 11.89 -2.98
N VAL A 84 21.95 10.66 -2.65
CA VAL A 84 23.32 10.17 -2.89
C VAL A 84 23.44 9.32 -4.14
N GLN A 85 22.43 8.49 -4.45
CA GLN A 85 22.52 7.57 -5.58
C GLN A 85 22.54 8.29 -6.94
N GLN A 86 21.86 9.44 -7.08
CA GLN A 86 21.84 10.19 -8.33
C GLN A 86 23.25 10.56 -8.82
N ASP A 87 24.20 10.75 -7.90
CA ASP A 87 25.58 11.09 -8.26
C ASP A 87 26.33 9.92 -8.91
N PHE A 88 25.94 8.69 -8.59
CA PHE A 88 26.46 7.49 -9.23
C PHE A 88 25.74 7.19 -10.54
N GLU A 89 24.42 7.38 -10.59
CA GLU A 89 23.59 7.18 -11.80
C GLU A 89 24.05 8.06 -12.97
N TYR A 90 24.24 9.36 -12.69
CA TYR A 90 24.67 10.35 -13.68
C TYR A 90 26.20 10.45 -13.80
N GLN A 91 26.96 9.58 -13.14
CA GLN A 91 28.43 9.59 -13.14
C GLN A 91 29.03 10.95 -12.70
N SER A 92 28.30 11.75 -11.93
CA SER A 92 28.79 13.03 -11.42
C SER A 92 29.64 12.89 -10.15
N SER A 93 29.63 11.71 -9.51
CA SER A 93 30.43 11.41 -8.31
C SER A 93 31.93 11.73 -8.48
N HIS A 94 32.47 11.58 -9.70
CA HIS A 94 33.86 11.89 -10.02
C HIS A 94 34.21 13.36 -9.76
N PHE A 95 33.31 14.30 -10.10
CA PHE A 95 33.55 15.74 -9.88
C PHE A 95 33.56 16.10 -8.40
N PHE A 96 32.73 15.43 -7.59
CA PHE A 96 32.71 15.68 -6.15
C PHE A 96 33.91 15.06 -5.44
N PHE A 97 34.41 13.91 -5.89
CA PHE A 97 35.51 13.20 -5.22
C PHE A 97 36.89 13.80 -5.53
N THR A 98 37.03 14.56 -6.62
CA THR A 98 38.27 15.29 -6.97
C THR A 98 38.28 16.73 -6.50
N SER A 99 37.13 17.27 -6.07
CA SER A 99 37.03 18.60 -5.49
C SER A 99 37.58 18.63 -4.04
N PRO A 100 37.95 19.81 -3.50
CA PRO A 100 38.43 19.97 -2.12
C PRO A 100 37.28 19.85 -1.09
N ILE A 101 36.48 18.80 -1.20
CA ILE A 101 35.35 18.48 -0.31
C ILE A 101 35.70 17.22 0.47
N THR A 102 35.55 17.29 1.79
CA THR A 102 35.76 16.12 2.65
C THR A 102 34.58 15.15 2.59
N LYS A 103 34.83 13.87 2.89
CA LYS A 103 33.80 12.83 3.01
C LYS A 103 32.63 13.24 3.93
N ALA A 104 32.93 13.86 5.08
CA ALA A 104 31.92 14.36 6.00
C ALA A 104 31.08 15.48 5.37
N GLN A 105 31.73 16.43 4.70
CA GLN A 105 31.04 17.53 4.03
C GLN A 105 30.08 17.02 2.95
N TYR A 106 30.49 16.04 2.16
CA TYR A 106 29.67 15.42 1.12
C TYR A 106 28.45 14.68 1.71
N LEU A 107 28.66 13.74 2.63
CA LEU A 107 27.58 12.88 3.14
C LEU A 107 26.59 13.68 4.00
N PHE A 108 27.05 14.47 4.97
CA PHE A 108 26.15 15.27 5.81
C PHE A 108 25.43 16.35 5.00
N GLY A 109 26.10 16.97 4.02
CA GLY A 109 25.47 17.96 3.14
C GLY A 109 24.30 17.37 2.36
N ARG A 110 24.50 16.23 1.69
CA ARG A 110 23.43 15.53 0.94
C ARG A 110 22.32 15.02 1.86
N TYR A 111 22.68 14.46 3.02
CA TYR A 111 21.72 13.95 4.00
C TYR A 111 20.81 15.05 4.53
N PHE A 112 21.36 16.15 5.06
CA PHE A 112 20.56 17.25 5.61
C PHE A 112 19.76 17.97 4.51
N GLY A 113 20.31 18.14 3.32
CA GLY A 113 19.56 18.68 2.18
C GLY A 113 18.32 17.85 1.84
N ALA A 114 18.44 16.52 1.90
CA ALA A 114 17.32 15.61 1.69
C ALA A 114 16.32 15.60 2.85
N VAL A 115 16.78 15.66 4.11
CA VAL A 115 15.92 15.81 5.31
C VAL A 115 15.09 17.09 5.23
N VAL A 116 15.70 18.24 4.93
CA VAL A 116 14.99 19.52 4.79
C VAL A 116 13.98 19.47 3.64
N THR A 117 14.33 18.80 2.53
CA THR A 117 13.38 18.58 1.42
C THR A 117 12.17 17.76 1.87
N LEU A 118 12.37 16.70 2.67
CA LEU A 118 11.27 15.89 3.22
C LEU A 118 10.42 16.66 4.23
N LEU A 119 11.04 17.49 5.08
CA LEU A 119 10.31 18.37 5.98
C LEU A 119 9.44 19.37 5.22
N PHE A 120 9.88 19.84 4.06
CA PHE A 120 9.04 20.66 3.18
C PHE A 120 7.89 19.84 2.59
N ILE A 121 8.15 18.64 2.06
CA ILE A 121 7.10 17.78 1.47
C ILE A 121 6.02 17.45 2.50
N PHE A 122 6.40 17.05 3.71
CA PHE A 122 5.45 16.68 4.75
C PHE A 122 4.79 17.85 5.47
N LEU A 123 5.25 19.08 5.25
CA LEU A 123 4.47 20.28 5.61
C LEU A 123 3.08 20.25 4.94
N GLY A 124 2.98 19.58 3.78
CA GLY A 124 1.72 19.28 3.11
C GLY A 124 0.71 18.59 4.03
N ILE A 125 1.15 17.71 4.95
CA ILE A 125 0.24 17.03 5.90
C ILE A 125 -0.42 18.04 6.84
N ALA A 126 0.36 18.96 7.42
CA ALA A 126 -0.16 19.97 8.35
C ALA A 126 -1.11 20.94 7.64
N LEU A 127 -0.72 21.44 6.45
CA LEU A 127 -1.54 22.34 5.65
C LEU A 127 -2.80 21.66 5.12
N GLY A 128 -2.68 20.41 4.67
CA GLY A 128 -3.81 19.60 4.24
C GLY A 128 -4.78 19.36 5.36
N ALA A 129 -4.31 19.04 6.57
CA ALA A 129 -5.18 18.85 7.72
C ALA A 129 -5.95 20.14 8.10
N TRP A 130 -5.30 21.30 7.96
CA TRP A 130 -5.96 22.59 8.12
C TRP A 130 -7.03 22.85 7.05
N ILE A 131 -6.72 22.61 5.78
CA ILE A 131 -7.66 22.75 4.65
C ILE A 131 -8.85 21.78 4.82
N GLY A 132 -8.58 20.52 5.17
CA GLY A 132 -9.59 19.48 5.33
C GLY A 132 -10.58 19.75 6.45
N ALA A 133 -10.13 20.36 7.55
CA ALA A 133 -11.03 20.79 8.62
C ALA A 133 -11.99 21.92 8.18
N HIS A 134 -11.63 22.69 7.15
CA HIS A 134 -12.48 23.74 6.57
C HIS A 134 -13.18 23.29 5.28
N TRP A 135 -13.16 22.00 4.98
CA TRP A 135 -13.74 21.47 3.76
C TRP A 135 -15.28 21.62 3.77
N PRO A 136 -15.91 21.94 2.62
CA PRO A 136 -17.37 22.02 2.53
C PRO A 136 -18.03 20.69 2.95
N GLY A 137 -18.95 20.74 3.90
CA GLY A 137 -19.66 19.56 4.42
C GLY A 137 -19.16 19.06 5.77
N VAL A 138 -18.04 19.56 6.29
CA VAL A 138 -17.60 19.24 7.66
C VAL A 138 -18.57 19.82 8.69
N ASP A 139 -18.99 19.00 9.65
CA ASP A 139 -19.81 19.45 10.77
C ASP A 139 -18.98 20.35 11.70
N LYS A 140 -19.39 21.62 11.80
CA LYS A 140 -18.72 22.63 12.64
C LYS A 140 -18.70 22.25 14.12
N THR A 141 -19.62 21.41 14.57
CA THR A 141 -19.66 20.93 15.97
C THR A 141 -18.52 19.94 16.28
N ARG A 142 -17.91 19.35 15.25
CA ARG A 142 -16.76 18.43 15.37
C ARG A 142 -15.41 19.14 15.31
N ILE A 143 -15.39 20.46 15.17
CA ILE A 143 -14.16 21.28 15.14
C ILE A 143 -14.01 22.02 16.47
N GLY A 144 -12.89 21.79 17.15
CA GLY A 144 -12.50 22.49 18.37
C GLY A 144 -11.62 23.73 18.12
N PRO A 145 -11.11 24.37 19.19
CA PRO A 145 -10.20 25.51 19.06
C PRO A 145 -8.88 25.14 18.37
N TRP A 146 -8.40 26.03 17.50
CA TRP A 146 -7.12 25.83 16.82
C TRP A 146 -5.94 26.16 17.75
N SER A 147 -4.95 25.27 17.78
CA SER A 147 -3.68 25.48 18.49
C SER A 147 -2.54 25.11 17.57
N LEU A 148 -1.63 26.07 17.33
CA LEU A 148 -0.44 25.85 16.51
C LEU A 148 0.46 24.77 17.11
N ALA A 149 0.56 24.74 18.44
CA ALA A 149 1.35 23.75 19.16
C ALA A 149 0.83 22.32 18.94
N SER A 150 -0.48 22.13 18.72
CA SER A 150 -1.07 20.83 18.37
C SER A 150 -0.61 20.29 17.01
N PHE A 151 -0.11 21.15 16.11
CA PHE A 151 0.49 20.74 14.83
C PHE A 151 2.00 20.54 14.96
N VAL A 152 2.69 21.52 15.55
CA VAL A 152 4.15 21.54 15.61
C VAL A 152 4.69 20.41 16.50
N GLN A 153 4.04 20.15 17.63
CA GLN A 153 4.51 19.15 18.59
C GLN A 153 4.57 17.73 17.99
N PRO A 154 3.49 17.14 17.44
CA PRO A 154 3.57 15.81 16.82
C PRO A 154 4.49 15.79 15.58
N TYR A 155 4.62 16.90 14.86
CA TYR A 155 5.57 17.01 13.76
C TYR A 155 7.02 16.82 14.23
N LEU A 156 7.39 17.48 15.33
CA LEU A 156 8.74 17.38 15.90
C LEU A 156 8.96 16.07 16.68
N LEU A 157 7.95 15.59 17.41
CA LEU A 157 8.10 14.42 18.28
C LEU A 157 7.89 13.08 17.55
N MET A 158 7.09 13.05 16.51
CA MET A 158 6.76 11.81 15.79
C MET A 158 7.42 11.81 14.41
N LEU A 159 7.11 12.81 13.58
CA LEU A 159 7.49 12.76 12.17
C LEU A 159 8.99 13.00 11.94
N LEU A 160 9.57 14.02 12.57
CA LEU A 160 11.00 14.35 12.40
C LEU A 160 11.93 13.18 12.80
N PRO A 161 11.77 12.53 13.98
CA PRO A 161 12.54 11.33 14.32
C PRO A 161 12.39 10.22 13.29
N ASN A 162 11.17 9.97 12.79
CA ASN A 162 10.93 8.95 11.77
C ASN A 162 11.71 9.26 10.47
N ILE A 163 11.72 10.53 10.04
CA ILE A 163 12.52 10.98 8.88
C ILE A 163 14.01 10.76 9.11
N LEU A 164 14.53 11.09 10.29
CA LEU A 164 15.95 10.95 10.60
C LEU A 164 16.38 9.48 10.64
N VAL A 165 15.61 8.63 11.32
CA VAL A 165 15.93 7.20 11.49
C VAL A 165 15.84 6.46 10.17
N LEU A 166 14.68 6.53 9.50
CA LEU A 166 14.48 5.87 8.22
C LEU A 166 15.35 6.49 7.13
N GLY A 167 15.52 7.81 7.17
CA GLY A 167 16.38 8.51 6.25
C GLY A 167 17.84 8.08 6.38
N SER A 168 18.35 7.85 7.59
CA SER A 168 19.70 7.32 7.79
C SER A 168 19.85 5.92 7.21
N ILE A 169 18.87 5.04 7.44
CA ILE A 169 18.86 3.68 6.90
C ILE A 169 18.87 3.70 5.37
N TYR A 170 17.93 4.41 4.75
CA TYR A 170 17.78 4.43 3.29
C TYR A 170 18.91 5.19 2.59
N PHE A 171 19.38 6.29 3.15
CA PHE A 171 20.50 7.05 2.61
C PHE A 171 21.79 6.22 2.63
N MET A 172 22.10 5.56 3.75
CA MET A 172 23.30 4.73 3.83
C MET A 172 23.20 3.47 2.98
N LEU A 173 22.02 2.87 2.89
CA LEU A 173 21.80 1.74 1.98
C LEU A 173 22.06 2.14 0.52
N ALA A 174 21.56 3.30 0.06
CA ALA A 174 21.89 3.84 -1.26
C ALA A 174 23.39 4.16 -1.42
N ALA A 175 24.00 4.80 -0.43
CA ALA A 175 25.41 5.20 -0.48
C ALA A 175 26.36 3.99 -0.62
N LEU A 176 26.04 2.89 0.07
CA LEU A 176 26.85 1.67 0.06
C LEU A 176 26.60 0.80 -1.17
N THR A 177 25.33 0.66 -1.60
CA THR A 177 24.97 -0.19 -2.74
C THR A 177 25.12 0.50 -4.09
N ARG A 178 25.11 1.84 -4.11
CA ARG A 178 25.14 2.70 -5.31
C ARG A 178 23.98 2.43 -6.28
N ARG A 179 22.88 1.83 -5.80
CA ARG A 179 21.70 1.45 -6.59
C ARG A 179 20.44 1.86 -5.82
N MET A 180 19.40 2.30 -6.53
CA MET A 180 18.11 2.64 -5.91
C MET A 180 17.31 1.41 -5.50
N LEU A 181 17.52 0.28 -6.18
CA LEU A 181 16.67 -0.89 -6.04
C LEU A 181 16.63 -1.48 -4.61
N PRO A 182 17.77 -1.59 -3.88
CA PRO A 182 17.77 -1.91 -2.45
C PRO A 182 16.91 -0.98 -1.60
N VAL A 183 16.93 0.32 -1.91
CA VAL A 183 16.27 1.34 -1.09
C VAL A 183 14.75 1.27 -1.26
N TYR A 184 14.26 1.07 -2.47
CA TYR A 184 12.82 0.88 -2.69
C TYR A 184 12.29 -0.35 -1.96
N ILE A 185 13.04 -1.45 -1.99
CA ILE A 185 12.63 -2.66 -1.27
C ILE A 185 12.69 -2.48 0.22
N ALA A 186 13.75 -1.85 0.74
CA ALA A 186 13.82 -1.53 2.16
C ALA A 186 12.61 -0.67 2.57
N GLY A 187 12.21 0.32 1.77
CA GLY A 187 10.99 1.11 1.98
C GLY A 187 9.72 0.27 2.06
N VAL A 188 9.49 -0.60 1.08
CA VAL A 188 8.32 -1.50 1.04
C VAL A 188 8.31 -2.49 2.19
N VAL A 189 9.45 -3.12 2.48
CA VAL A 189 9.61 -4.09 3.57
C VAL A 189 9.42 -3.40 4.92
N THR A 190 9.92 -2.18 5.11
CA THR A 190 9.64 -1.41 6.33
C THR A 190 8.15 -1.11 6.46
N LEU A 191 7.51 -0.60 5.41
CA LEU A 191 6.08 -0.27 5.44
C LEU A 191 5.23 -1.49 5.82
N ILE A 192 5.46 -2.62 5.14
CA ILE A 192 4.65 -3.82 5.35
C ILE A 192 5.05 -4.56 6.62
N GLY A 193 6.35 -4.69 6.89
CA GLY A 193 6.86 -5.28 8.12
C GLY A 193 6.36 -4.53 9.36
N TYR A 194 6.18 -3.22 9.25
CA TYR A 194 5.54 -2.42 10.30
C TYR A 194 4.06 -2.79 10.51
N THR A 195 3.28 -2.94 9.45
CA THR A 195 1.88 -3.39 9.55
C THR A 195 1.76 -4.77 10.22
N VAL A 196 2.67 -5.70 9.90
CA VAL A 196 2.77 -7.01 10.59
C VAL A 196 3.10 -6.84 12.05
N ALA A 197 4.14 -6.04 12.34
CA ALA A 197 4.61 -5.83 13.68
C ALA A 197 3.47 -5.28 14.56
N ILE A 198 2.66 -4.35 14.05
CA ILE A 198 1.45 -3.90 14.75
C ILE A 198 0.51 -5.07 15.06
N GLY A 199 0.21 -5.94 14.09
CA GLY A 199 -0.67 -7.09 14.31
C GLY A 199 -0.14 -8.03 15.39
N LEU A 200 1.13 -8.42 15.30
CA LEU A 200 1.79 -9.31 16.27
C LEU A 200 1.92 -8.69 17.66
N MET A 201 2.15 -7.37 17.75
CA MET A 201 2.24 -6.65 19.02
C MET A 201 0.89 -6.45 19.71
N ARG A 202 -0.24 -6.76 19.06
CA ARG A 202 -1.58 -6.56 19.65
C ARG A 202 -1.80 -7.41 20.90
N ASP A 203 -1.28 -8.63 20.90
CA ASP A 203 -1.47 -9.62 21.97
C ASP A 203 -0.26 -9.69 22.91
N MET A 204 0.69 -8.74 22.81
CA MET A 204 1.84 -8.68 23.72
C MET A 204 1.43 -8.10 25.08
N ASP A 205 1.60 -8.89 26.14
CA ASP A 205 1.34 -8.46 27.52
C ASP A 205 2.27 -7.32 27.97
N ASN A 206 3.53 -7.36 27.54
CA ASN A 206 4.51 -6.33 27.86
C ASN A 206 4.38 -5.11 26.93
N LYS A 207 3.56 -4.15 27.37
CA LYS A 207 3.28 -2.89 26.67
C LYS A 207 4.52 -2.01 26.48
N LEU A 208 5.46 -2.03 27.43
CA LEU A 208 6.69 -1.24 27.32
C LEU A 208 7.58 -1.82 26.22
N LEU A 209 7.74 -3.15 26.17
CA LEU A 209 8.50 -3.80 25.11
C LEU A 209 7.86 -3.56 23.73
N ALA A 210 6.52 -3.65 23.63
CA ALA A 210 5.80 -3.33 22.41
C ALA A 210 5.98 -1.85 21.98
N SER A 211 6.11 -0.94 22.94
CA SER A 211 6.38 0.48 22.66
C SER A 211 7.80 0.72 22.18
N LEU A 212 8.80 -0.01 22.70
CA LEU A 212 10.20 0.16 22.29
C LEU A 212 10.47 -0.46 20.90
N ILE A 213 9.83 -1.57 20.58
CA ILE A 213 10.01 -2.26 19.30
C ILE A 213 9.39 -1.48 18.12
N ASP A 214 8.41 -0.60 18.38
CA ASP A 214 7.76 0.21 17.35
C ASP A 214 8.67 1.36 16.86
N PRO A 215 9.22 1.31 15.62
CA PRO A 215 10.09 2.39 15.10
C PRO A 215 9.39 3.72 14.85
N LEU A 216 8.07 3.70 14.62
CA LEU A 216 7.30 4.92 14.32
C LEU A 216 6.68 5.53 15.58
N GLY A 217 6.68 4.81 16.69
CA GLY A 217 6.20 5.24 18.02
C GLY A 217 4.68 5.35 18.14
N SER A 218 3.91 4.73 17.25
CA SER A 218 2.45 4.73 17.31
C SER A 218 1.91 4.03 18.56
N ARG A 219 2.55 2.93 18.97
CA ARG A 219 2.24 2.14 20.16
C ARG A 219 2.58 2.88 21.43
N ALA A 220 3.74 3.54 21.46
CA ALA A 220 4.13 4.41 22.57
C ALA A 220 3.11 5.53 22.78
N MET A 221 2.73 6.23 21.70
CA MET A 221 1.67 7.24 21.76
C MET A 221 0.32 6.65 22.20
N GLY A 222 -0.06 5.49 21.66
CA GLY A 222 -1.31 4.81 22.01
C GLY A 222 -1.37 4.36 23.48
N ASN A 223 -0.24 3.97 24.08
CA ASN A 223 -0.18 3.56 25.47
C ASN A 223 -0.33 4.72 26.44
N VAL A 224 0.39 5.82 26.20
CA VAL A 224 0.35 7.00 27.08
C VAL A 224 -1.01 7.70 27.02
N THR A 225 -1.71 7.60 25.88
CA THR A 225 -3.04 8.21 25.67
C THR A 225 -4.21 7.24 25.89
N ARG A 226 -3.93 5.99 26.30
CA ARG A 226 -4.92 4.91 26.38
C ARG A 226 -6.06 5.21 27.36
N TYR A 227 -5.72 5.81 28.51
CA TYR A 227 -6.65 6.06 29.60
C TYR A 227 -7.27 7.46 29.56
N TRP A 228 -6.99 8.24 28.51
CA TRP A 228 -7.56 9.57 28.37
C TRP A 228 -9.04 9.52 28.03
N SER A 229 -9.81 10.28 28.78
CA SER A 229 -11.20 10.63 28.46
C SER A 229 -11.28 11.44 27.16
N PRO A 230 -12.45 11.49 26.49
CA PRO A 230 -12.63 12.34 25.30
C PRO A 230 -12.29 13.82 25.55
N SER A 231 -12.58 14.35 26.73
CA SER A 231 -12.23 15.74 27.10
C SER A 231 -10.72 15.94 27.23
N GLU A 232 -9.99 14.97 27.78
CA GLU A 232 -8.52 15.01 27.86
C GLU A 232 -7.89 14.90 26.47
N LYS A 233 -8.39 14.02 25.60
CA LYS A 233 -7.93 13.92 24.20
C LYS A 233 -8.12 15.23 23.41
N ASN A 234 -9.11 16.03 23.77
CA ASN A 234 -9.39 17.33 23.15
C ASN A 234 -8.47 18.46 23.62
N THR A 235 -7.86 18.33 24.81
CA THR A 235 -7.17 19.45 25.48
C THR A 235 -5.69 19.16 25.75
N LEU A 236 -5.35 17.93 26.10
CA LEU A 236 -3.99 17.52 26.43
C LEU A 236 -3.17 17.25 25.16
N MET A 237 -1.94 17.76 25.17
CA MET A 237 -0.90 17.44 24.20
C MET A 237 -0.26 16.11 24.53
N VAL A 238 0.21 15.38 23.50
CA VAL A 238 0.89 14.09 23.70
C VAL A 238 2.14 14.34 24.54
N PRO A 239 2.21 13.83 25.78
CA PRO A 239 3.32 14.16 26.67
C PRO A 239 4.61 13.54 26.14
N PHE A 240 5.70 14.30 26.21
CA PHE A 240 7.04 13.81 25.89
C PHE A 240 7.65 13.14 27.13
N ALA A 241 7.01 12.08 27.59
CA ALA A 241 7.37 11.32 28.78
C ALA A 241 7.23 9.81 28.53
N ASP A 242 7.73 9.02 29.49
CA ASP A 242 7.54 7.58 29.58
C ASP A 242 7.90 6.83 28.27
N ASP A 243 6.97 6.01 27.77
CA ASP A 243 7.13 5.16 26.60
C ASP A 243 7.54 5.95 25.35
N VAL A 244 7.03 7.19 25.18
CA VAL A 244 7.36 8.02 24.01
C VAL A 244 8.80 8.49 24.09
N LEU A 245 9.27 8.96 25.25
CA LEU A 245 10.64 9.44 25.41
C LEU A 245 11.66 8.31 25.15
N TRP A 246 11.47 7.15 25.79
CA TRP A 246 12.37 6.01 25.65
C TRP A 246 12.39 5.46 24.23
N ASN A 247 11.22 5.41 23.57
CA ASN A 247 11.15 5.04 22.17
C ASN A 247 11.95 5.99 21.28
N ARG A 248 11.79 7.31 21.44
CA ARG A 248 12.49 8.31 20.61
C ARG A 248 13.99 8.29 20.84
N LEU A 249 14.43 8.15 22.08
CA LEU A 249 15.85 8.06 22.40
C LEU A 249 16.49 6.82 21.78
N LEU A 250 15.83 5.65 21.91
CA LEU A 250 16.29 4.40 21.33
C LEU A 250 16.41 4.49 19.80
N TRP A 251 15.36 4.91 19.11
CA TRP A 251 15.35 4.91 17.66
C TRP A 251 16.23 5.99 17.06
N LEU A 252 16.34 7.17 17.68
CA LEU A 252 17.33 8.18 17.27
C LEU A 252 18.76 7.66 17.44
N ALA A 253 19.05 6.95 18.55
CA ALA A 253 20.35 6.31 18.74
C ALA A 253 20.63 5.26 17.64
N VAL A 254 19.64 4.44 17.28
CA VAL A 254 19.75 3.49 16.15
C VAL A 254 20.01 4.23 14.83
N GLY A 255 19.28 5.31 14.55
CA GLY A 255 19.46 6.12 13.35
C GLY A 255 20.87 6.71 13.24
N VAL A 256 21.41 7.24 14.35
CA VAL A 256 22.78 7.74 14.43
C VAL A 256 23.80 6.61 14.27
N ALA A 257 23.60 5.46 14.92
CA ALA A 257 24.48 4.30 14.81
C ALA A 257 24.55 3.77 13.38
N VAL A 258 23.42 3.65 12.68
CA VAL A 258 23.36 3.23 11.28
C VAL A 258 24.05 4.25 10.37
N PHE A 259 23.82 5.55 10.59
CA PHE A 259 24.49 6.59 9.83
C PHE A 259 26.01 6.52 10.03
N PHE A 260 26.47 6.40 11.27
CA PHE A 260 27.90 6.32 11.60
C PHE A 260 28.55 5.06 11.05
N PHE A 261 27.88 3.90 11.16
CA PHE A 261 28.33 2.67 10.54
C PHE A 261 28.46 2.81 9.02
N GLY A 262 27.44 3.36 8.35
CA GLY A 262 27.49 3.64 6.92
C GLY A 262 28.59 4.63 6.55
N TYR A 263 28.79 5.67 7.38
CA TYR A 263 29.88 6.63 7.24
C TYR A 263 31.24 5.92 7.28
N THR A 264 31.52 5.06 8.26
CA THR A 264 32.82 4.35 8.33
C THR A 264 33.06 3.43 7.13
N ARG A 265 32.02 2.74 6.65
CA ARG A 265 32.12 1.80 5.51
C ARG A 265 32.17 2.48 4.15
N PHE A 266 31.64 3.69 4.04
CA PHE A 266 31.63 4.42 2.78
C PHE A 266 33.06 4.83 2.38
N LYS A 267 33.51 4.37 1.22
CA LYS A 267 34.82 4.73 0.66
C LYS A 267 34.67 5.95 -0.25
N PHE A 268 35.14 7.10 0.21
CA PHE A 268 35.26 8.35 -0.56
C PHE A 268 36.58 8.32 -1.34
N ALA A 269 36.72 7.31 -2.19
CA ALA A 269 37.90 7.12 -3.02
C ALA A 269 37.43 6.63 -4.38
N PHE A 270 38.20 6.99 -5.41
CA PHE A 270 38.12 6.34 -6.69
C PHE A 270 38.32 4.84 -6.44
N ALA A 271 37.28 4.04 -6.65
CA ALA A 271 37.54 2.64 -6.92
C ALA A 271 38.17 2.64 -8.31
N THR A 272 39.51 2.71 -8.38
CA THR A 272 40.20 2.09 -9.49
C THR A 272 39.56 0.72 -9.59
N ALA A 273 38.88 0.46 -10.71
CA ALA A 273 38.51 -0.88 -11.08
C ALA A 273 39.83 -1.60 -11.44
N GLU A 274 40.70 -1.81 -10.45
CA GLU A 274 41.94 -2.54 -10.61
C GLU A 274 42.42 -3.01 -9.23
N GLY A 275 42.23 -4.30 -9.01
CA GLY A 275 42.72 -5.03 -7.84
C GLY A 275 42.44 -6.54 -7.90
N ARG A 276 42.19 -7.07 -9.11
CA ARG A 276 42.31 -8.48 -9.51
C ARG A 276 42.20 -8.59 -11.03
N ARG A 277 42.86 -7.69 -11.76
CA ARG A 277 43.46 -8.12 -13.03
C ARG A 277 44.54 -9.08 -12.59
N LYS A 278 44.28 -10.38 -12.77
CA LYS A 278 45.31 -11.39 -12.77
C LYS A 278 46.39 -10.81 -13.68
N LYS A 279 47.58 -10.56 -13.13
CA LYS A 279 48.80 -10.27 -13.88
C LYS A 279 49.11 -11.58 -14.62
N GLY A 280 48.28 -11.92 -15.59
CA GLY A 280 48.65 -12.81 -16.67
C GLY A 280 49.53 -11.95 -17.54
N ASP A 281 50.75 -12.41 -17.78
CA ASP A 281 51.71 -11.80 -18.67
C ASP A 281 51.01 -11.21 -19.88
N VAL A 282 50.88 -9.89 -19.89
CA VAL A 282 50.96 -9.15 -21.14
C VAL A 282 52.46 -9.03 -21.38
N ALA A 283 53.05 -10.18 -21.72
CA ALA A 283 54.20 -10.15 -22.58
C ALA A 283 53.72 -9.45 -23.84
N ASP A 284 54.46 -8.42 -24.27
CA ASP A 284 54.45 -7.98 -25.66
C ASP A 284 54.75 -9.19 -26.53
N VAL A 285 53.69 -9.94 -26.87
CA VAL A 285 53.69 -10.73 -28.08
C VAL A 285 53.29 -9.73 -29.13
N GLU A 286 54.29 -9.07 -29.71
CA GLU A 286 54.28 -8.70 -31.12
C GLU A 286 53.98 -9.99 -31.90
N ALA A 287 52.70 -10.36 -31.93
CA ALA A 287 52.20 -11.35 -32.83
C ALA A 287 52.38 -10.73 -34.21
N PRO A 288 53.06 -11.40 -35.16
CA PRO A 288 53.08 -10.91 -36.52
C PRO A 288 51.63 -10.73 -36.93
N VAL A 289 51.31 -9.54 -37.45
CA VAL A 289 49.99 -9.22 -38.00
C VAL A 289 49.80 -10.16 -39.18
N SER A 290 49.34 -11.36 -38.85
CA SER A 290 48.97 -12.39 -39.78
C SER A 290 47.77 -11.79 -40.47
N THR A 291 47.94 -11.39 -41.73
CA THR A 291 46.82 -11.08 -42.62
C THR A 291 45.90 -12.29 -42.56
N SER A 292 44.88 -12.18 -41.71
CA SER A 292 43.91 -13.24 -41.50
C SER A 292 43.30 -13.48 -42.87
N GLY A 293 43.59 -14.64 -43.45
CA GLY A 293 42.98 -15.05 -44.70
C GLY A 293 41.48 -14.82 -44.57
N ALA A 294 40.88 -14.18 -45.57
CA ALA A 294 39.47 -13.83 -45.56
C ALA A 294 38.65 -15.10 -45.30
N ILE A 295 38.28 -15.33 -44.04
CA ILE A 295 37.34 -16.37 -43.66
C ILE A 295 36.06 -15.93 -44.34
N ALA A 296 35.63 -16.66 -45.37
CA ALA A 296 34.36 -16.44 -46.02
C ALA A 296 33.28 -16.62 -44.94
N LEU A 297 32.84 -15.50 -44.36
CA LEU A 297 31.78 -15.50 -43.38
C LEU A 297 30.54 -16.11 -44.05
N PRO A 298 29.89 -17.12 -43.45
CA PRO A 298 28.67 -17.66 -44.01
C PRO A 298 27.69 -16.52 -44.23
N VAL A 299 27.13 -16.43 -45.44
CA VAL A 299 26.12 -15.43 -45.78
C VAL A 299 24.86 -15.78 -44.97
N VAL A 300 24.71 -15.16 -43.80
CA VAL A 300 23.55 -15.36 -42.94
C VAL A 300 22.37 -14.58 -43.54
N SER A 301 21.37 -15.30 -44.04
CA SER A 301 20.09 -14.69 -44.37
C SER A 301 19.29 -14.45 -43.08
N LEU A 302 18.85 -13.21 -42.88
CA LEU A 302 17.97 -12.87 -41.76
C LEU A 302 16.54 -13.28 -42.09
N ASP A 303 16.01 -14.28 -41.39
CA ASP A 303 14.58 -14.61 -41.46
C ASP A 303 13.77 -13.58 -40.66
N THR A 304 13.21 -12.59 -41.35
CA THR A 304 12.34 -11.55 -40.77
C THR A 304 10.86 -11.93 -40.83
N SER A 305 10.53 -13.21 -40.98
CA SER A 305 9.13 -13.66 -41.00
C SER A 305 8.47 -13.53 -39.63
N SER A 306 7.15 -13.27 -39.61
CA SER A 306 6.35 -13.27 -38.37
C SER A 306 6.45 -14.60 -37.62
N GLY A 307 6.61 -15.71 -38.35
CA GLY A 307 6.80 -17.04 -37.76
C GLY A 307 8.13 -17.17 -37.01
N ALA A 308 9.22 -16.61 -37.53
CA ALA A 308 10.51 -16.58 -36.84
C ALA A 308 10.43 -15.78 -35.53
N TYR A 309 9.81 -14.60 -35.54
CA TYR A 309 9.64 -13.78 -34.33
C TYR A 309 8.73 -14.46 -33.28
N LEU A 310 7.67 -15.16 -33.71
CA LEU A 310 6.83 -15.94 -32.80
C LEU A 310 7.61 -17.07 -32.11
N ARG A 311 8.56 -17.72 -32.81
CA ARG A 311 9.46 -18.72 -32.20
C ARG A 311 10.48 -18.10 -31.24
N GLN A 312 10.87 -16.84 -31.45
CA GLN A 312 11.78 -16.10 -30.55
C GLN A 312 11.09 -15.63 -29.26
N LEU A 313 9.78 -15.36 -29.30
CA LEU A 313 9.02 -14.80 -28.19
C LEU A 313 9.16 -15.60 -26.87
N PRO A 314 9.01 -16.94 -26.83
CA PRO A 314 9.21 -17.71 -25.60
C PRO A 314 10.63 -17.61 -25.04
N GLY A 315 11.64 -17.51 -25.92
CA GLY A 315 13.04 -17.31 -25.53
C GLY A 315 13.25 -15.97 -24.83
N LEU A 316 12.69 -14.89 -25.37
CA LEU A 316 12.72 -13.56 -24.75
C LEU A 316 11.96 -13.52 -23.41
N VAL A 317 10.75 -14.09 -23.37
CA VAL A 317 9.96 -14.20 -22.12
C VAL A 317 10.74 -14.99 -21.07
N ARG A 318 11.32 -16.14 -21.42
CA ARG A 318 12.11 -16.96 -20.50
C ARG A 318 13.35 -16.21 -19.99
N LEU A 319 14.03 -15.46 -20.86
CA LEU A 319 15.19 -14.65 -20.48
C LEU A 319 14.77 -13.59 -19.43
N TYR A 320 13.73 -12.83 -19.74
CA TYR A 320 13.28 -11.70 -18.92
C TYR A 320 12.68 -12.19 -17.60
N LEU A 321 11.94 -13.30 -17.64
CA LEU A 321 11.40 -13.95 -16.45
C LEU A 321 12.52 -14.51 -15.58
N ARG A 322 13.53 -15.19 -16.15
CA ARG A 322 14.66 -15.71 -15.39
C ARG A 322 15.46 -14.60 -14.72
N GLU A 323 15.68 -13.49 -15.41
CA GLU A 323 16.36 -12.32 -14.84
C GLU A 323 15.56 -11.70 -13.70
N THR A 324 14.24 -11.56 -13.87
CA THR A 324 13.35 -11.01 -12.84
C THR A 324 13.28 -11.93 -11.62
N LEU A 325 13.05 -13.22 -11.80
CA LEU A 325 12.89 -14.18 -10.70
C LEU A 325 14.21 -14.47 -9.96
N LYS A 326 15.35 -14.43 -10.65
CA LYS A 326 16.67 -14.59 -10.01
C LYS A 326 17.16 -13.33 -9.32
N ASN A 327 16.46 -12.21 -9.50
CA ASN A 327 16.84 -10.98 -8.85
C ASN A 327 16.67 -11.12 -7.33
N VAL A 328 17.75 -10.89 -6.57
CA VAL A 328 17.76 -10.92 -5.09
C VAL A 328 16.62 -10.10 -4.50
N TYR A 329 16.30 -9.01 -5.18
CA TYR A 329 15.24 -8.07 -4.86
C TYR A 329 13.82 -8.63 -5.01
N PHE A 330 13.57 -9.40 -6.08
CA PHE A 330 12.31 -10.12 -6.26
C PHE A 330 12.14 -11.15 -5.15
N ILE A 331 13.19 -11.92 -4.88
CA ILE A 331 13.22 -12.96 -3.85
C ILE A 331 12.93 -12.33 -2.48
N ALA A 332 13.56 -11.20 -2.15
CA ALA A 332 13.31 -10.50 -0.89
C ALA A 332 11.85 -10.06 -0.72
N LEU A 333 11.23 -9.49 -1.76
CA LEU A 333 9.82 -9.09 -1.73
C LEU A 333 8.88 -10.30 -1.64
N ALA A 334 9.16 -11.37 -2.39
CA ALA A 334 8.39 -12.60 -2.36
C ALA A 334 8.45 -13.27 -0.98
N ILE A 335 9.63 -13.34 -0.36
CA ILE A 335 9.82 -13.86 1.00
C ILE A 335 9.10 -12.97 2.01
N ALA A 336 9.23 -11.64 1.91
CA ALA A 336 8.52 -10.72 2.80
C ALA A 336 7.00 -10.91 2.71
N GLY A 337 6.46 -11.11 1.50
CA GLY A 337 5.05 -11.45 1.30
C GLY A 337 4.66 -12.79 1.88
N ALA A 338 5.48 -13.82 1.71
CA ALA A 338 5.24 -15.14 2.30
C ALA A 338 5.23 -15.06 3.83
N LEU A 339 6.23 -14.40 4.43
CA LEU A 339 6.30 -14.17 5.88
C LEU A 339 5.09 -13.36 6.37
N PHE A 340 4.62 -12.39 5.59
CA PHE A 340 3.40 -11.63 5.91
C PHE A 340 2.17 -12.54 5.99
N VAL A 341 2.01 -13.45 5.03
CA VAL A 341 0.93 -14.45 5.03
C VAL A 341 1.03 -15.36 6.26
N PHE A 342 2.24 -15.86 6.59
CA PHE A 342 2.46 -16.68 7.79
C PHE A 342 2.19 -15.91 9.10
N ALA A 343 2.57 -14.64 9.18
CA ALA A 343 2.32 -13.83 10.37
C ALA A 343 0.82 -13.61 10.61
N ASN A 344 0.03 -13.53 9.53
CA ASN A 344 -1.43 -13.43 9.60
C ASN A 344 -2.14 -14.79 9.69
N ALA A 345 -1.40 -15.91 9.69
CA ALA A 345 -1.99 -17.24 9.74
C ALA A 345 -2.79 -17.48 11.03
N LYS A 346 -2.42 -16.85 12.15
CA LYS A 346 -3.14 -16.95 13.42
C LYS A 346 -4.55 -16.35 13.38
N THR A 347 -4.79 -15.43 12.46
CA THR A 347 -6.12 -14.84 12.27
C THR A 347 -7.06 -15.83 11.58
N ILE A 348 -6.51 -16.81 10.85
CA ILE A 348 -7.26 -17.82 10.10
C ILE A 348 -7.98 -18.75 11.08
N GLY A 349 -9.28 -18.90 10.90
CA GLY A 349 -10.11 -19.74 11.74
C GLY A 349 -10.30 -19.21 13.16
N SER A 350 -10.01 -17.94 13.46
CA SER A 350 -10.41 -17.33 14.73
C SER A 350 -11.74 -16.59 14.55
N LEU A 351 -12.86 -17.23 14.92
CA LEU A 351 -14.17 -16.60 14.86
C LEU A 351 -14.66 -16.30 16.28
N TYR A 352 -14.72 -15.00 16.63
CA TYR A 352 -15.14 -14.54 17.96
C TYR A 352 -14.39 -15.20 19.13
N GLY A 353 -13.09 -15.43 18.98
CA GLY A 353 -12.24 -16.06 20.01
C GLY A 353 -12.35 -17.59 20.07
N THR A 354 -13.11 -18.22 19.18
CA THR A 354 -13.18 -19.68 19.03
C THR A 354 -12.36 -20.12 17.83
N THR A 355 -11.54 -21.15 18.01
CA THR A 355 -10.74 -21.76 16.94
C THR A 355 -11.61 -22.68 16.08
N THR A 356 -11.81 -22.32 14.82
CA THR A 356 -12.43 -23.14 13.77
C THR A 356 -11.36 -23.80 12.91
N TYR A 357 -11.70 -24.88 12.22
CA TYR A 357 -10.78 -25.52 11.29
C TYR A 357 -10.43 -24.58 10.12
N PRO A 358 -9.15 -24.52 9.69
CA PRO A 358 -8.70 -23.69 8.57
C PRO A 358 -9.07 -24.34 7.23
N VAL A 359 -10.36 -24.33 6.93
CA VAL A 359 -10.91 -24.81 5.66
C VAL A 359 -10.30 -24.06 4.47
N THR A 360 -10.18 -24.73 3.34
CA THR A 360 -9.38 -24.29 2.19
C THR A 360 -9.76 -22.90 1.68
N TYR A 361 -11.06 -22.59 1.60
CA TYR A 361 -11.50 -21.26 1.15
C TYR A 361 -11.07 -20.12 2.09
N GLN A 362 -11.15 -20.32 3.42
CA GLN A 362 -10.75 -19.31 4.39
C GLN A 362 -9.24 -19.06 4.33
N VAL A 363 -8.47 -20.12 4.15
CA VAL A 363 -7.02 -20.01 4.00
C VAL A 363 -6.67 -19.26 2.72
N ILE A 364 -7.37 -19.55 1.60
CA ILE A 364 -7.19 -18.83 0.34
C ILE A 364 -7.54 -17.35 0.51
N ASP A 365 -8.69 -17.01 1.09
CA ASP A 365 -9.14 -15.62 1.23
C ASP A 365 -8.17 -14.79 2.08
N VAL A 366 -7.73 -15.33 3.22
CA VAL A 366 -6.77 -14.64 4.09
C VAL A 366 -5.39 -14.56 3.44
N SER A 367 -4.90 -15.65 2.85
CA SER A 367 -3.55 -15.70 2.25
C SER A 367 -3.46 -14.81 1.01
N ALA A 368 -4.45 -14.89 0.12
CA ALA A 368 -4.51 -14.09 -1.09
C ALA A 368 -4.73 -12.61 -0.78
N GLY A 369 -5.65 -12.28 0.15
CA GLY A 369 -5.87 -10.90 0.59
C GLY A 369 -4.62 -10.29 1.23
N SER A 370 -3.92 -11.06 2.07
CA SER A 370 -2.66 -10.65 2.71
C SER A 370 -1.53 -10.42 1.69
N PHE A 371 -1.47 -11.23 0.64
CA PHE A 371 -0.43 -11.14 -0.40
C PHE A 371 -0.78 -10.19 -1.55
N ALA A 372 -2.03 -9.73 -1.65
CA ALA A 372 -2.51 -8.87 -2.74
C ALA A 372 -1.68 -7.60 -2.89
N LEU A 373 -1.40 -6.89 -1.78
CA LEU A 373 -0.58 -5.68 -1.79
C LEU A 373 0.84 -5.93 -2.32
N PHE A 374 1.46 -7.06 -1.97
CA PHE A 374 2.77 -7.44 -2.52
C PHE A 374 2.69 -7.67 -4.02
N THR A 375 1.65 -8.36 -4.48
CA THR A 375 1.43 -8.59 -5.92
C THR A 375 1.29 -7.26 -6.66
N LEU A 376 0.52 -6.32 -6.12
CA LEU A 376 0.35 -4.99 -6.71
C LEU A 376 1.66 -4.19 -6.74
N ILE A 377 2.40 -4.15 -5.62
CA ILE A 377 3.67 -3.43 -5.52
C ILE A 377 4.73 -4.03 -6.45
N ILE A 378 4.88 -5.36 -6.46
CA ILE A 378 5.80 -6.06 -7.35
C ILE A 378 5.42 -5.79 -8.81
N THR A 379 4.12 -5.81 -9.14
CA THR A 379 3.66 -5.50 -10.50
C THR A 379 4.00 -4.07 -10.91
N ALA A 380 3.67 -3.08 -10.07
CA ALA A 380 3.94 -1.67 -10.33
C ALA A 380 5.44 -1.38 -10.48
N PHE A 381 6.27 -2.06 -9.69
CA PHE A 381 7.72 -1.90 -9.72
C PHE A 381 8.35 -2.59 -10.94
N TYR A 382 8.06 -3.87 -11.15
CA TYR A 382 8.65 -4.63 -12.26
C TYR A 382 8.09 -4.22 -13.62
N ALA A 383 6.87 -3.66 -13.72
CA ALA A 383 6.41 -3.03 -14.95
C ALA A 383 7.36 -1.92 -15.40
N GLY A 384 7.76 -1.04 -14.48
CA GLY A 384 8.72 0.02 -14.78
C GLY A 384 10.12 -0.50 -15.07
N GLU A 385 10.64 -1.42 -14.26
CA GLU A 385 11.96 -2.02 -14.51
C GLU A 385 12.02 -2.72 -15.87
N LEU A 386 10.99 -3.47 -16.28
CA LEU A 386 10.95 -4.11 -17.58
C LEU A 386 10.89 -3.10 -18.73
N VAL A 387 10.06 -2.05 -18.63
CA VAL A 387 9.93 -1.03 -19.69
C VAL A 387 11.22 -0.24 -19.85
N TRP A 388 11.90 0.08 -18.76
CA TRP A 388 13.09 0.94 -18.74
C TRP A 388 14.42 0.17 -18.81
N ARG A 389 14.37 -1.17 -18.74
CA ARG A 389 15.55 -2.05 -18.68
C ARG A 389 16.67 -1.70 -19.66
N GLU A 390 16.34 -1.56 -20.95
CA GLU A 390 17.35 -1.28 -21.99
C GLU A 390 17.88 0.15 -21.89
N ARG A 391 17.07 1.11 -21.42
CA ARG A 391 17.51 2.50 -21.21
C ARG A 391 18.42 2.62 -20.00
N ASP A 392 18.08 1.94 -18.91
CA ASP A 392 18.87 1.90 -17.69
C ASP A 392 20.23 1.19 -17.92
N ALA A 393 20.24 0.18 -18.78
CA ALA A 393 21.47 -0.48 -19.23
C ALA A 393 22.25 0.32 -20.31
N ARG A 394 21.74 1.47 -20.76
CA ARG A 394 22.29 2.27 -21.89
C ARG A 394 22.41 1.48 -23.20
N MET A 395 21.59 0.45 -23.37
CA MET A 395 21.54 -0.42 -24.55
C MET A 395 20.35 -0.11 -25.47
N ALA A 396 19.50 0.86 -25.12
CA ALA A 396 18.29 1.18 -25.89
C ALA A 396 18.57 1.46 -27.37
N GLN A 397 19.63 2.21 -27.69
CA GLN A 397 20.00 2.50 -29.08
C GLN A 397 20.40 1.24 -29.87
N ILE A 398 21.13 0.33 -29.21
CA ILE A 398 21.52 -0.96 -29.79
C ILE A 398 20.27 -1.82 -30.02
N ALA A 399 19.40 -1.92 -29.01
CA ALA A 399 18.17 -2.69 -29.08
C ALA A 399 17.19 -2.14 -30.13
N ASP A 400 17.16 -0.82 -30.31
CA ASP A 400 16.30 -0.14 -31.28
C ASP A 400 16.80 -0.30 -32.72
N SER A 401 18.13 -0.43 -32.92
CA SER A 401 18.75 -0.70 -34.23
C SER A 401 18.56 -2.13 -34.74
N LEU A 402 18.15 -3.06 -33.88
CA LEU A 402 17.89 -4.43 -34.31
C LEU A 402 16.68 -4.48 -35.26
N PRO A 403 16.71 -5.32 -36.31
CA PRO A 403 15.59 -5.51 -37.23
C PRO A 403 14.49 -6.37 -36.58
N GLN A 404 14.05 -5.98 -35.38
CA GLN A 404 12.94 -6.60 -34.67
C GLN A 404 11.70 -5.68 -34.73
N PRO A 405 10.49 -6.23 -34.92
CA PRO A 405 9.28 -5.43 -34.90
C PRO A 405 8.94 -5.04 -33.46
N THR A 406 8.37 -3.84 -33.25
CA THR A 406 8.10 -3.28 -31.91
C THR A 406 7.15 -4.15 -31.06
N TRP A 407 6.27 -4.93 -31.69
CA TRP A 407 5.33 -5.81 -30.97
C TRP A 407 6.04 -6.95 -30.21
N LEU A 408 7.19 -7.42 -30.71
CA LEU A 408 7.90 -8.57 -30.14
C LEU A 408 8.45 -8.28 -28.73
N PRO A 409 9.31 -7.26 -28.52
CA PRO A 409 9.78 -6.93 -27.17
C PRO A 409 8.64 -6.44 -26.26
N PHE A 410 7.61 -5.80 -26.82
CA PHE A 410 6.42 -5.39 -26.06
C PHE A 410 5.67 -6.60 -25.48
N LEU A 411 5.31 -7.59 -26.32
CA LEU A 411 4.65 -8.81 -25.86
C LEU A 411 5.55 -9.64 -24.96
N ALA A 412 6.86 -9.69 -25.22
CA ALA A 412 7.81 -10.37 -24.35
C ALA A 412 7.77 -9.79 -22.93
N LYS A 413 7.75 -8.46 -22.79
CA LYS A 413 7.66 -7.79 -21.48
C LYS A 413 6.29 -7.97 -20.82
N LEU A 414 5.20 -7.91 -21.59
CA LEU A 414 3.85 -8.18 -21.10
C LEU A 414 3.72 -9.60 -20.52
N PHE A 415 4.09 -10.62 -21.30
CA PHE A 415 4.02 -12.01 -20.86
C PHE A 415 5.01 -12.32 -19.73
N THR A 416 6.14 -11.63 -19.68
CA THR A 416 7.04 -11.72 -18.52
C THR A 416 6.35 -11.21 -17.26
N LEU A 417 5.74 -10.03 -17.31
CA LEU A 417 5.05 -9.45 -16.15
C LEU A 417 3.86 -10.32 -15.70
N MET A 418 3.07 -10.83 -16.65
CA MET A 418 2.00 -11.80 -16.40
C MET A 418 2.53 -13.11 -15.78
N GLY A 419 3.67 -13.60 -16.26
CA GLY A 419 4.35 -14.78 -15.73
C GLY A 419 4.90 -14.57 -14.31
N VAL A 420 5.42 -13.37 -14.01
CA VAL A 420 5.83 -13.00 -12.65
C VAL A 420 4.63 -13.08 -11.70
N GLN A 421 3.48 -12.53 -12.09
CA GLN A 421 2.25 -12.59 -11.27
C GLN A 421 1.77 -14.03 -11.08
N ALA A 422 1.86 -14.88 -12.11
CA ALA A 422 1.52 -16.30 -11.98
C ALA A 422 2.45 -17.02 -10.98
N VAL A 423 3.75 -16.74 -10.99
CA VAL A 423 4.70 -17.29 -10.00
C VAL A 423 4.37 -16.82 -8.58
N LEU A 424 3.96 -15.56 -8.41
CA LEU A 424 3.49 -15.06 -7.11
C LEU A 424 2.25 -15.80 -6.63
N GLN A 425 1.29 -16.12 -7.51
CA GLN A 425 0.12 -16.93 -7.14
C GLN A 425 0.51 -18.36 -6.72
N VAL A 426 1.51 -18.96 -7.36
CA VAL A 426 2.07 -20.25 -6.92
C VAL A 426 2.64 -20.13 -5.51
N ILE A 427 3.34 -19.03 -5.19
CA ILE A 427 3.87 -18.80 -3.83
C ILE A 427 2.72 -18.70 -2.81
N VAL A 428 1.64 -17.98 -3.12
CA VAL A 428 0.45 -17.90 -2.26
C VAL A 428 -0.17 -19.28 -2.04
N MET A 429 -0.32 -20.07 -3.11
CA MET A 429 -0.83 -21.45 -3.03
C MET A 429 0.03 -22.31 -2.11
N VAL A 430 1.36 -22.27 -2.26
CA VAL A 430 2.29 -23.02 -1.41
C VAL A 430 2.19 -22.55 0.05
N CYS A 431 2.12 -21.24 0.30
CA CYS A 431 1.96 -20.71 1.66
C CYS A 431 0.66 -21.19 2.30
N GLY A 432 -0.47 -21.14 1.57
CA GLY A 432 -1.76 -21.63 2.05
C GLY A 432 -1.74 -23.12 2.39
N ILE A 433 -1.16 -23.95 1.52
CA ILE A 433 -0.99 -25.39 1.76
C ILE A 433 -0.14 -25.62 3.01
N LEU A 434 0.99 -24.94 3.16
CA LEU A 434 1.86 -25.05 4.33
C LEU A 434 1.13 -24.65 5.62
N ILE A 435 0.34 -23.58 5.59
CA ILE A 435 -0.47 -23.14 6.74
C ILE A 435 -1.50 -24.21 7.13
N GLN A 436 -2.17 -24.84 6.17
CA GLN A 436 -3.11 -25.93 6.46
C GLN A 436 -2.42 -27.13 7.10
N LEU A 437 -1.26 -27.52 6.55
CA LEU A 437 -0.46 -28.63 7.09
C LEU A 437 0.04 -28.35 8.52
N PHE A 438 0.56 -27.14 8.79
CA PHE A 438 1.02 -26.78 10.13
C PHE A 438 -0.10 -26.66 11.16
N ASN A 439 -1.32 -26.34 10.74
CA ASN A 439 -2.50 -26.32 11.61
C ASN A 439 -3.19 -27.70 11.73
N GLY A 440 -2.59 -28.78 11.20
CA GLY A 440 -3.13 -30.15 11.30
C GLY A 440 -4.34 -30.43 10.42
N TYR A 441 -4.63 -29.59 9.42
CA TYR A 441 -5.73 -29.78 8.48
C TYR A 441 -5.22 -30.37 7.15
N PHE A 442 -5.51 -31.65 6.91
CA PHE A 442 -5.00 -32.39 5.76
C PHE A 442 -5.96 -32.49 4.56
N ARG A 443 -7.18 -31.95 4.65
CA ARG A 443 -8.15 -31.97 3.55
C ARG A 443 -7.91 -30.80 2.59
N ILE A 444 -6.82 -30.89 1.84
CA ILE A 444 -6.41 -29.85 0.89
C ILE A 444 -7.18 -30.01 -0.42
N GLU A 445 -7.99 -29.01 -0.77
CA GLU A 445 -8.74 -28.98 -2.03
C GLU A 445 -7.92 -28.25 -3.11
N LEU A 446 -7.02 -28.97 -3.79
CA LEU A 446 -6.16 -28.37 -4.82
C LEU A 446 -6.95 -27.72 -5.98
N GLY A 447 -8.09 -28.31 -6.35
CA GLY A 447 -8.97 -27.73 -7.37
C GLY A 447 -9.49 -26.34 -6.98
N GLN A 448 -9.74 -26.12 -5.69
CA GLN A 448 -10.17 -24.83 -5.19
C GLN A 448 -9.05 -23.78 -5.24
N TYR A 449 -7.82 -24.14 -4.86
CA TYR A 449 -6.65 -23.26 -5.00
C TYR A 449 -6.44 -22.85 -6.46
N LEU A 450 -6.46 -23.80 -7.38
CA LEU A 450 -6.28 -23.53 -8.80
C LEU A 450 -7.36 -22.61 -9.34
N PHE A 451 -8.63 -22.88 -9.02
CA PHE A 451 -9.74 -22.07 -9.52
C PHE A 451 -9.73 -20.65 -8.93
N SER A 452 -9.61 -20.51 -7.60
CA SER A 452 -9.66 -19.19 -6.96
C SER A 452 -8.46 -18.32 -7.35
N LEU A 453 -7.23 -18.86 -7.27
CA LEU A 453 -6.02 -18.06 -7.51
C LEU A 453 -5.77 -17.81 -9.00
N PHE A 454 -5.96 -18.81 -9.87
CA PHE A 454 -5.59 -18.70 -11.29
C PHE A 454 -6.75 -18.33 -12.22
N VAL A 455 -8.00 -18.70 -11.90
CA VAL A 455 -9.15 -18.39 -12.76
C VAL A 455 -9.83 -17.09 -12.34
N ILE A 456 -9.94 -16.82 -11.04
CA ILE A 456 -10.61 -15.61 -10.54
C ILE A 456 -9.60 -14.47 -10.35
N GLN A 457 -8.54 -14.66 -9.56
CA GLN A 457 -7.66 -13.57 -9.16
C GLN A 457 -6.58 -13.20 -10.19
N LEU A 458 -5.89 -14.18 -10.76
CA LEU A 458 -4.78 -13.94 -11.69
C LEU A 458 -5.16 -13.02 -12.88
N PRO A 459 -6.35 -13.15 -13.51
CA PRO A 459 -6.74 -12.25 -14.58
C PRO A 459 -6.91 -10.80 -14.13
N ALA A 460 -7.40 -10.55 -12.91
CA ALA A 460 -7.48 -9.20 -12.36
C ALA A 460 -6.07 -8.59 -12.21
N TYR A 461 -5.09 -9.38 -11.75
CA TYR A 461 -3.69 -8.94 -11.71
C TYR A 461 -3.12 -8.68 -13.10
N TRP A 462 -3.48 -9.48 -14.11
CA TRP A 462 -3.08 -9.24 -15.50
C TRP A 462 -3.66 -7.93 -16.08
N MET A 463 -4.89 -7.56 -15.69
CA MET A 463 -5.47 -6.25 -16.04
C MET A 463 -4.65 -5.10 -15.44
N VAL A 464 -4.23 -5.23 -14.19
CA VAL A 464 -3.32 -4.28 -13.54
C VAL A 464 -1.97 -4.19 -14.27
N ALA A 465 -1.43 -5.31 -14.72
CA ALA A 465 -0.19 -5.32 -15.50
C ALA A 465 -0.33 -4.54 -16.82
N ALA A 466 -1.49 -4.66 -17.49
CA ALA A 466 -1.80 -3.88 -18.69
C ALA A 466 -1.86 -2.37 -18.39
N LEU A 467 -2.53 -1.98 -17.30
CA LEU A 467 -2.59 -0.59 -16.84
C LEU A 467 -1.20 -0.03 -16.54
N ALA A 468 -0.38 -0.77 -15.77
CA ALA A 468 0.96 -0.34 -15.40
C ALA A 468 1.86 -0.15 -16.64
N LEU A 469 1.80 -1.06 -17.61
CA LEU A 469 2.53 -0.94 -18.87
C LEU A 469 2.04 0.25 -19.71
N MET A 470 0.74 0.52 -19.76
CA MET A 470 0.19 1.70 -20.44
C MET A 470 0.75 2.99 -19.83
N ILE A 471 0.70 3.12 -18.50
CA ILE A 471 1.22 4.30 -17.79
C ILE A 471 2.71 4.49 -18.09
N HIS A 472 3.52 3.45 -17.97
CA HIS A 472 4.96 3.52 -18.24
C HIS A 472 5.31 3.75 -19.71
N SER A 473 4.42 3.40 -20.65
CA SER A 473 4.61 3.66 -22.08
C SER A 473 4.24 5.11 -22.45
N LEU A 474 3.18 5.65 -21.85
CA LEU A 474 2.74 7.03 -22.08
C LEU A 474 3.73 8.05 -21.48
N VAL A 475 4.21 7.77 -20.28
CA VAL A 475 5.09 8.64 -19.50
C VAL A 475 6.55 8.32 -19.82
N ASN A 476 7.22 9.22 -20.55
CA ASN A 476 8.64 9.11 -20.85
C ASN A 476 9.55 9.51 -19.67
N HIS A 477 9.20 9.09 -18.44
CA HIS A 477 9.99 9.33 -17.25
C HIS A 477 9.73 8.23 -16.20
N LYS A 478 10.71 7.35 -15.97
CA LYS A 478 10.60 6.14 -15.10
C LYS A 478 9.90 6.43 -13.76
N TYR A 479 10.43 7.40 -13.03
CA TYR A 479 9.94 7.76 -11.70
C TYR A 479 8.53 8.37 -11.70
N LEU A 480 8.16 9.10 -12.76
CA LEU A 480 6.81 9.65 -12.90
C LEU A 480 5.82 8.54 -13.25
N GLY A 481 6.25 7.55 -14.06
CA GLY A 481 5.46 6.35 -14.33
C GLY A 481 5.12 5.58 -13.06
N HIS A 482 6.11 5.27 -12.21
CA HIS A 482 5.85 4.62 -10.91
C HIS A 482 4.93 5.46 -10.02
N PHE A 483 5.15 6.77 -9.96
CA PHE A 483 4.30 7.68 -9.21
C PHE A 483 2.84 7.64 -9.70
N LEU A 484 2.59 7.66 -11.01
CA LEU A 484 1.24 7.61 -11.55
C LEU A 484 0.55 6.26 -11.30
N VAL A 485 1.28 5.14 -11.33
CA VAL A 485 0.71 3.83 -10.96
C VAL A 485 0.27 3.84 -9.48
N VAL A 486 1.10 4.39 -8.59
CA VAL A 486 0.74 4.52 -7.16
C VAL A 486 -0.41 5.51 -6.96
N LEU A 487 -0.40 6.64 -7.67
CA LEU A 487 -1.47 7.64 -7.62
C LEU A 487 -2.81 7.06 -8.07
N TYR A 488 -2.81 6.24 -9.12
CA TYR A 488 -4.01 5.52 -9.57
C TYR A 488 -4.60 4.70 -8.42
N TYR A 489 -3.79 3.90 -7.71
CA TYR A 489 -4.27 3.12 -6.57
C TYR A 489 -4.76 3.98 -5.42
N LEU A 490 -4.14 5.12 -5.19
CA LEU A 490 -4.57 6.05 -4.14
C LEU A 490 -5.93 6.66 -4.45
N VAL A 491 -6.16 7.02 -5.71
CA VAL A 491 -7.46 7.50 -6.20
C VAL A 491 -8.50 6.38 -6.11
N GLU A 492 -8.15 5.18 -6.56
CA GLU A 492 -9.01 3.98 -6.52
C GLU A 492 -9.47 3.64 -5.10
N ILE A 493 -8.60 3.75 -4.10
CA ILE A 493 -8.95 3.52 -2.69
C ILE A 493 -9.84 4.64 -2.14
N SER A 494 -9.72 5.85 -2.68
CA SER A 494 -10.42 7.04 -2.17
C SER A 494 -11.74 7.31 -2.90
N SER A 495 -11.97 6.74 -4.08
CA SER A 495 -13.14 7.06 -4.93
C SER A 495 -14.46 6.59 -4.33
N ASP A 496 -14.47 5.47 -3.59
CA ASP A 496 -15.61 5.01 -2.80
C ASP A 496 -16.09 6.08 -1.79
N ALA A 497 -15.17 6.87 -1.23
CA ALA A 497 -15.54 7.93 -0.29
C ALA A 497 -16.33 9.08 -0.96
N PHE A 498 -16.20 9.25 -2.28
CA PHE A 498 -16.89 10.28 -3.06
C PHE A 498 -18.25 9.82 -3.62
N GLY A 499 -18.71 8.61 -3.27
CA GLY A 499 -19.96 8.06 -3.79
C GLY A 499 -19.83 7.47 -5.20
N TYR A 500 -18.60 7.21 -5.67
CA TYR A 500 -18.33 6.51 -6.93
C TYR A 500 -18.34 4.98 -6.76
N ASP A 501 -19.15 4.47 -5.84
CA ASP A 501 -19.20 3.08 -5.37
C ASP A 501 -19.61 2.03 -6.44
N LEU A 502 -19.94 2.48 -7.66
CA LEU A 502 -20.30 1.62 -8.78
C LEU A 502 -19.05 0.94 -9.34
N ARG A 503 -19.01 -0.39 -9.27
CA ARG A 503 -17.90 -1.23 -9.77
C ARG A 503 -17.53 -1.01 -11.26
N LEU A 504 -18.40 -0.37 -12.06
CA LEU A 504 -18.07 0.02 -13.45
C LEU A 504 -17.04 1.15 -13.52
N TYR A 505 -16.86 1.93 -12.47
CA TYR A 505 -15.87 3.02 -12.41
C TYR A 505 -14.49 2.53 -11.97
N HIS A 506 -14.45 1.39 -11.29
CA HIS A 506 -13.28 0.82 -10.64
C HIS A 506 -12.59 -0.21 -11.55
N PHE A 507 -11.51 0.20 -12.22
CA PHE A 507 -10.85 -0.65 -13.21
C PHE A 507 -10.23 -1.90 -12.55
N GLY A 508 -10.60 -3.07 -13.08
CA GLY A 508 -10.15 -4.37 -12.56
C GLY A 508 -10.86 -4.82 -11.28
N ASN A 509 -11.86 -4.09 -10.80
CA ASN A 509 -12.66 -4.49 -9.64
C ASN A 509 -13.72 -5.53 -10.05
N LEU A 510 -13.59 -6.74 -9.51
CA LEU A 510 -14.50 -7.85 -9.75
C LEU A 510 -15.54 -7.94 -8.61
N PRO A 511 -16.77 -8.43 -8.89
CA PRO A 511 -17.74 -8.77 -7.85
C PRO A 511 -17.15 -9.70 -6.79
N THR A 512 -17.48 -9.45 -5.53
CA THR A 512 -17.04 -10.30 -4.41
C THR A 512 -17.65 -11.68 -4.51
N VAL A 513 -16.82 -12.71 -4.52
CA VAL A 513 -17.25 -14.11 -4.56
C VAL A 513 -17.28 -14.66 -3.16
N VAL A 514 -18.46 -15.06 -2.68
CA VAL A 514 -18.60 -15.78 -1.40
C VAL A 514 -18.59 -17.27 -1.70
N TYR A 515 -17.52 -17.94 -1.30
CA TYR A 515 -17.46 -19.40 -1.32
C TYR A 515 -18.00 -19.97 0.00
N SER A 516 -18.81 -21.01 -0.09
CA SER A 516 -19.24 -21.80 1.07
C SER A 516 -19.15 -23.27 0.70
N ASP A 517 -18.71 -24.14 1.61
CA ASP A 517 -18.67 -25.58 1.34
C ASP A 517 -20.06 -26.15 0.99
N MET A 518 -21.13 -25.49 1.44
CA MET A 518 -22.52 -25.88 1.13
C MET A 518 -22.97 -25.46 -0.27
N ASN A 519 -22.61 -24.26 -0.74
CA ASN A 519 -23.10 -23.69 -2.00
C ASN A 519 -22.03 -23.61 -3.10
N ARG A 520 -20.79 -23.99 -2.76
CA ARG A 520 -19.56 -23.74 -3.53
C ARG A 520 -19.53 -22.28 -4.01
N TYR A 521 -19.24 -22.05 -5.28
CA TYR A 521 -19.24 -20.71 -5.88
C TYR A 521 -20.64 -20.21 -6.28
N GLY A 522 -21.65 -21.08 -6.33
CA GLY A 522 -23.05 -20.73 -6.61
C GLY A 522 -23.26 -19.83 -7.84
N HIS A 523 -24.17 -18.87 -7.70
CA HIS A 523 -24.56 -17.92 -8.75
C HIS A 523 -23.59 -16.73 -8.92
N PHE A 524 -22.51 -16.66 -8.13
CA PHE A 524 -21.58 -15.53 -8.16
C PHE A 524 -20.64 -15.52 -9.38
N LEU A 525 -20.40 -16.69 -9.99
CA LEU A 525 -19.44 -16.81 -11.11
C LEU A 525 -19.89 -16.09 -12.38
N GLY A 526 -21.18 -16.13 -12.70
CA GLY A 526 -21.72 -15.48 -13.90
C GLY A 526 -21.37 -13.99 -13.96
N PRO A 527 -21.76 -13.20 -12.94
CA PRO A 527 -21.39 -11.79 -12.84
C PRO A 527 -19.87 -11.55 -12.91
N VAL A 528 -19.06 -12.37 -12.24
CA VAL A 528 -17.60 -12.23 -12.24
C VAL A 528 -17.03 -12.35 -13.65
N PHE A 529 -17.44 -13.37 -14.42
CA PHE A 529 -16.95 -13.54 -15.79
C PHE A 529 -17.40 -12.41 -16.73
N TRP A 530 -18.61 -11.86 -16.54
CA TRP A 530 -19.05 -10.69 -17.30
C TRP A 530 -18.18 -9.46 -17.00
N PHE A 531 -17.92 -9.17 -15.72
CA PHE A 531 -17.02 -8.08 -15.32
C PHE A 531 -15.58 -8.31 -15.79
N MET A 532 -15.13 -9.56 -15.75
CA MET A 532 -13.80 -9.94 -16.20
C MET A 532 -13.64 -9.78 -17.73
N ALA A 533 -14.67 -10.13 -18.51
CA ALA A 533 -14.69 -9.90 -19.94
C ALA A 533 -14.73 -8.39 -20.27
N TYR A 534 -15.53 -7.62 -19.53
CA TYR A 534 -15.64 -6.16 -19.67
C TYR A 534 -14.30 -5.46 -19.44
N TRP A 535 -13.67 -5.69 -18.29
CA TRP A 535 -12.36 -5.11 -17.99
C TRP A 535 -11.22 -5.74 -18.80
N GLY A 536 -11.39 -6.98 -19.25
CA GLY A 536 -10.49 -7.62 -20.22
C GLY A 536 -10.48 -6.88 -21.55
N ALA A 537 -11.66 -6.52 -22.09
CA ALA A 537 -11.77 -5.70 -23.30
C ALA A 537 -11.14 -4.31 -23.12
N ALA A 538 -11.37 -3.66 -21.97
CA ALA A 538 -10.69 -2.41 -21.61
C ALA A 538 -9.16 -2.56 -21.57
N SER A 539 -8.66 -3.66 -20.99
CA SER A 539 -7.23 -3.95 -20.90
C SER A 539 -6.60 -4.13 -22.29
N VAL A 540 -7.31 -4.77 -23.23
CA VAL A 540 -6.85 -4.88 -24.62
C VAL A 540 -6.72 -3.50 -25.27
N LEU A 541 -7.69 -2.60 -25.06
CA LEU A 541 -7.60 -1.21 -25.53
C LEU A 541 -6.38 -0.49 -24.93
N MET A 542 -6.16 -0.64 -23.62
CA MET A 542 -4.99 -0.07 -22.93
C MET A 542 -3.68 -0.61 -23.51
N LEU A 543 -3.59 -1.91 -23.83
CA LEU A 543 -2.39 -2.51 -24.44
C LEU A 543 -2.17 -2.01 -25.87
N VAL A 544 -3.23 -1.77 -26.64
CA VAL A 544 -3.11 -1.14 -27.97
C VAL A 544 -2.55 0.28 -27.82
N ILE A 545 -3.08 1.08 -26.89
CA ILE A 545 -2.57 2.43 -26.59
C ILE A 545 -1.11 2.36 -26.15
N ALA A 546 -0.77 1.42 -25.26
CA ALA A 546 0.59 1.22 -24.77
C ALA A 546 1.57 0.89 -25.91
N ARG A 547 1.18 0.00 -26.84
CA ARG A 547 1.96 -0.34 -28.04
C ARG A 547 2.18 0.88 -28.94
N LEU A 548 1.14 1.69 -29.17
CA LEU A 548 1.23 2.90 -30.01
C LEU A 548 2.09 3.99 -29.35
N ALA A 549 2.07 4.06 -28.01
CA ALA A 549 2.87 5.00 -27.23
C ALA A 549 4.31 4.51 -26.99
N TRP A 550 4.65 3.28 -27.37
CA TRP A 550 5.94 2.67 -27.08
C TRP A 550 7.08 3.47 -27.72
N VAL A 551 7.98 3.97 -26.88
CA VAL A 551 9.10 4.81 -27.33
C VAL A 551 10.19 3.93 -27.92
N ARG A 552 10.43 4.09 -29.23
CA ARG A 552 11.55 3.51 -29.98
C ARG A 552 12.33 4.65 -30.65
N GLY A 553 13.63 4.73 -30.43
CA GLY A 553 14.47 5.84 -30.91
C GLY A 553 14.49 7.06 -29.97
N THR A 554 15.11 8.15 -30.44
CA THR A 554 15.33 9.40 -29.69
C THR A 554 14.29 10.50 -29.97
N ASP A 555 13.29 10.21 -30.80
CA ASP A 555 12.30 11.20 -31.24
C ASP A 555 11.38 11.65 -30.11
N SER A 556 11.11 12.96 -30.05
CA SER A 556 10.26 13.57 -29.02
C SER A 556 9.12 14.41 -29.60
N GLY A 557 8.08 14.65 -28.79
CA GLY A 557 6.98 15.55 -29.13
C GLY A 557 6.16 15.12 -30.35
N LYS A 558 6.07 16.01 -31.36
CA LYS A 558 5.21 15.84 -32.55
C LYS A 558 5.66 14.69 -33.46
N ALA A 559 6.97 14.42 -33.54
CA ALA A 559 7.51 13.31 -34.31
C ALA A 559 7.01 11.96 -33.78
N ARG A 560 6.94 11.81 -32.45
CA ARG A 560 6.40 10.62 -31.78
C ARG A 560 4.95 10.34 -32.16
N TRP A 561 4.11 11.38 -32.22
CA TRP A 561 2.71 11.25 -32.63
C TRP A 561 2.56 10.83 -34.09
N LYS A 562 3.44 11.32 -34.98
CA LYS A 562 3.45 10.93 -36.39
C LYS A 562 3.83 9.45 -36.55
N ILE A 563 4.83 8.97 -35.80
CA ILE A 563 5.25 7.57 -35.77
C ILE A 563 4.14 6.67 -35.19
N ALA A 564 3.49 7.09 -34.10
CA ALA A 564 2.36 6.37 -33.51
C ALA A 564 1.23 6.21 -34.54
N ARG A 565 0.88 7.28 -35.28
CA ARG A 565 -0.14 7.23 -36.34
C ARG A 565 0.29 6.34 -37.51
N ALA A 566 1.57 6.35 -37.89
CA ALA A 566 2.09 5.47 -38.92
C ALA A 566 2.10 3.98 -38.49
N SER A 567 2.16 3.71 -37.19
CA SER A 567 2.14 2.35 -36.63
C SER A 567 0.74 1.71 -36.48
N LEU A 568 -0.31 2.45 -36.86
CA LEU A 568 -1.70 1.96 -36.97
C LEU A 568 -1.85 1.11 -38.23
N THR A 569 -1.52 -0.16 -38.11
CA THR A 569 -1.79 -1.14 -39.17
C THR A 569 -3.25 -1.63 -39.08
N ARG A 570 -3.79 -2.13 -40.20
CA ARG A 570 -5.14 -2.74 -40.25
C ARG A 570 -5.43 -3.72 -39.09
N PRO A 571 -4.54 -4.67 -38.74
CA PRO A 571 -4.80 -5.57 -37.61
C PRO A 571 -4.89 -4.85 -36.27
N VAL A 572 -4.07 -3.82 -36.02
CA VAL A 572 -4.08 -3.05 -34.76
C VAL A 572 -5.39 -2.26 -34.63
N MET A 573 -5.84 -1.67 -35.74
CA MET A 573 -7.12 -0.97 -35.79
C MET A 573 -8.29 -1.95 -35.59
N ALA A 574 -8.26 -3.12 -36.24
CA ALA A 574 -9.28 -4.15 -36.05
C ALA A 574 -9.35 -4.63 -34.59
N THR A 575 -8.22 -4.87 -33.94
CA THR A 575 -8.21 -5.24 -32.51
C THR A 575 -8.75 -4.13 -31.62
N ALA A 576 -8.45 -2.85 -31.93
CA ALA A 576 -8.97 -1.72 -31.17
C ALA A 576 -10.49 -1.58 -31.33
N VAL A 577 -11.00 -1.69 -32.56
CA VAL A 577 -12.43 -1.61 -32.85
C VAL A 577 -13.20 -2.77 -32.20
N LEU A 578 -12.71 -4.01 -32.36
CA LEU A 578 -13.34 -5.18 -31.75
C LEU A 578 -13.37 -5.09 -30.22
N ALA A 579 -12.25 -4.69 -29.59
CA ALA A 579 -12.20 -4.50 -28.15
C ALA A 579 -13.11 -3.34 -27.69
N GLY A 580 -13.20 -2.26 -28.48
CA GLY A 580 -14.10 -1.13 -28.21
C GLY A 580 -15.58 -1.51 -28.27
N VAL A 581 -15.98 -2.24 -29.32
CA VAL A 581 -17.35 -2.76 -29.45
C VAL A 581 -17.68 -3.71 -28.31
N ALA A 582 -16.78 -4.64 -27.97
CA ALA A 582 -16.97 -5.55 -26.84
C ALA A 582 -17.09 -4.80 -25.51
N PHE A 583 -16.25 -3.79 -25.27
CA PHE A 583 -16.30 -2.97 -24.05
C PHE A 583 -17.63 -2.24 -23.90
N VAL A 584 -18.13 -1.60 -24.97
CA VAL A 584 -19.41 -0.89 -24.95
C VAL A 584 -20.58 -1.85 -24.80
N ALA A 585 -20.59 -2.97 -25.52
CA ALA A 585 -21.66 -3.96 -25.45
C ALA A 585 -21.75 -4.62 -24.06
N LEU A 586 -20.62 -5.06 -23.51
CA LEU A 586 -20.55 -5.67 -22.18
C LEU A 586 -20.87 -4.64 -21.09
N GLY A 587 -20.35 -3.42 -21.20
CA GLY A 587 -20.64 -2.33 -20.28
C GLY A 587 -22.12 -1.96 -20.27
N GLY A 588 -22.75 -1.88 -21.45
CA GLY A 588 -24.19 -1.63 -21.59
C GLY A 588 -25.04 -2.75 -20.98
N PHE A 589 -24.66 -4.01 -21.20
CA PHE A 589 -25.35 -5.16 -20.60
C PHE A 589 -25.24 -5.16 -19.06
N ILE A 590 -24.05 -4.91 -18.52
CA ILE A 590 -23.82 -4.84 -17.07
C ILE A 590 -24.58 -3.64 -16.48
N ALA A 591 -24.51 -2.46 -17.11
CA ALA A 591 -25.24 -1.27 -16.67
C ALA A 591 -26.75 -1.50 -16.67
N TRP A 592 -27.30 -2.16 -17.70
CA TRP A 592 -28.71 -2.54 -17.71
C TRP A 592 -29.07 -3.48 -16.57
N ASN A 593 -28.22 -4.48 -16.28
CA ASN A 593 -28.45 -5.43 -15.19
C ASN A 593 -28.43 -4.74 -13.80
N ILE A 594 -27.49 -3.82 -13.59
CA ILE A 594 -27.24 -3.20 -12.28
C ILE A 594 -28.06 -1.91 -12.06
N MET A 595 -28.42 -1.19 -13.12
CA MET A 595 -29.17 0.06 -12.99
C MET A 595 -30.67 -0.14 -13.21
N VAL A 596 -31.09 -1.08 -14.06
CA VAL A 596 -32.50 -1.28 -14.41
C VAL A 596 -33.10 -2.50 -13.71
N LEU A 597 -32.49 -3.68 -13.87
CA LEU A 597 -33.04 -4.93 -13.32
C LEU A 597 -32.86 -5.06 -11.81
N ASN A 598 -31.67 -4.75 -11.31
CA ASN A 598 -31.30 -4.86 -9.90
C ASN A 598 -30.79 -3.50 -9.41
N PRO A 599 -31.69 -2.51 -9.18
CA PRO A 599 -31.29 -1.13 -8.95
C PRO A 599 -30.21 -1.02 -7.89
N TYR A 600 -29.03 -0.58 -8.32
CA TYR A 600 -27.90 -0.32 -7.45
C TYR A 600 -28.30 0.67 -6.37
N ARG A 601 -27.97 0.32 -5.12
CA ARG A 601 -28.12 1.20 -3.97
C ARG A 601 -26.74 1.39 -3.36
N SER A 602 -26.35 2.65 -3.20
CA SER A 602 -25.15 3.01 -2.44
C SER A 602 -25.28 2.55 -0.99
N GLU A 603 -24.16 2.48 -0.27
CA GLU A 603 -24.17 2.15 1.16
C GLU A 603 -25.05 3.13 1.95
N PHE A 604 -25.00 4.42 1.63
CA PHE A 604 -25.90 5.42 2.21
C PHE A 604 -27.38 5.11 1.97
N ALA A 605 -27.76 4.73 0.74
CA ALA A 605 -29.15 4.38 0.43
C ALA A 605 -29.59 3.08 1.14
N ARG A 606 -28.64 2.17 1.44
CA ARG A 606 -28.91 0.97 2.26
C ARG A 606 -29.10 1.33 3.73
N GLU A 607 -28.24 2.19 4.27
CA GLU A 607 -28.35 2.68 5.65
C GLU A 607 -29.64 3.49 5.85
N GLU A 608 -30.01 4.34 4.89
CA GLU A 608 -31.27 5.09 4.92
C GLU A 608 -32.47 4.15 4.91
N LEU A 609 -32.44 3.12 4.06
CA LEU A 609 -33.50 2.11 4.01
C LEU A 609 -33.55 1.26 5.29
N GLN A 610 -32.41 0.97 5.90
CA GLN A 610 -32.34 0.28 7.19
C GLN A 610 -32.89 1.18 8.31
N ALA A 611 -32.53 2.47 8.32
CA ALA A 611 -33.04 3.44 9.28
C ALA A 611 -34.55 3.64 9.13
N ASP A 612 -35.08 3.68 7.91
CA ASP A 612 -36.50 3.78 7.63
C ASP A 612 -37.25 2.50 8.00
N TYR A 613 -36.66 1.33 7.73
CA TYR A 613 -37.17 0.05 8.21
C TYR A 613 -37.25 0.05 9.74
N GLU A 614 -36.18 0.43 10.43
CA GLU A 614 -36.16 0.52 11.89
C GLU A 614 -37.22 1.50 12.39
N ARG A 615 -37.29 2.72 11.85
CA ARG A 615 -38.30 3.72 12.22
C ARG A 615 -39.73 3.19 12.04
N LYS A 616 -40.01 2.53 10.91
CA LYS A 616 -41.32 1.98 10.57
C LYS A 616 -41.74 0.83 11.49
N TYR A 617 -40.81 -0.06 11.83
CA TYR A 617 -41.12 -1.27 12.61
C TYR A 617 -40.83 -1.19 14.11
N LYS A 618 -40.16 -0.13 14.58
CA LYS A 618 -39.85 0.10 16.01
C LYS A 618 -41.09 0.11 16.90
N SER A 619 -42.22 0.60 16.40
CA SER A 619 -43.51 0.60 17.11
C SER A 619 -44.05 -0.82 17.38
N TYR A 620 -43.78 -1.78 16.50
CA TYR A 620 -44.21 -3.17 16.65
C TYR A 620 -43.30 -4.00 17.58
N LEU A 621 -42.09 -3.53 17.86
CA LEU A 621 -41.19 -4.16 18.83
C LEU A 621 -41.79 -4.09 20.26
N ALA A 622 -42.45 -2.98 20.59
CA ALA A 622 -43.10 -2.78 21.88
C ALA A 622 -44.43 -3.55 22.04
N SER A 623 -45.11 -3.90 20.95
CA SER A 623 -46.40 -4.60 21.00
C SER A 623 -46.26 -6.12 21.14
N ARG A 624 -45.12 -6.71 20.72
CA ARG A 624 -44.89 -8.16 20.79
C ARG A 624 -44.39 -8.64 22.15
N SER A 625 -43.76 -7.79 22.96
CA SER A 625 -43.35 -8.13 24.33
C SER A 625 -44.53 -8.35 25.29
N ARG A 626 -45.71 -7.79 24.99
CA ARG A 626 -46.95 -8.01 25.76
C ARG A 626 -47.72 -9.28 25.42
N ARG A 627 -47.44 -9.93 24.28
CA ARG A 627 -48.26 -11.06 23.79
C ARG A 627 -47.67 -12.45 24.09
N TRP A 628 -46.40 -12.52 24.51
CA TRP A 628 -45.72 -13.76 24.88
C TRP A 628 -45.51 -13.96 26.40
N SER A 629 -46.14 -13.15 27.24
CA SER A 629 -46.32 -13.47 28.66
C SER A 629 -47.52 -14.41 28.84
N ARG A 630 -47.43 -15.63 28.30
CA ARG A 630 -48.25 -16.75 28.78
C ARG A 630 -47.46 -17.48 29.87
N PRO A 631 -48.02 -17.75 31.05
CA PRO A 631 -47.33 -18.48 32.11
C PRO A 631 -47.09 -19.92 31.65
N GLY A 632 -45.83 -20.33 31.46
CA GLY A 632 -45.50 -21.73 31.19
C GLY A 632 -44.21 -22.02 30.41
N TRP A 633 -43.64 -21.06 29.69
CA TRP A 633 -42.38 -21.29 28.96
C TRP A 633 -41.34 -20.22 29.34
N THR A 634 -40.51 -20.57 30.31
CA THR A 634 -39.29 -19.81 30.62
C THR A 634 -38.32 -19.90 29.46
N TRP A 635 -38.32 -18.87 28.61
CA TRP A 635 -37.16 -18.56 27.78
C TRP A 635 -36.06 -18.03 28.68
N ILE A 636 -34.97 -18.78 28.80
CA ILE A 636 -33.72 -18.32 29.42
C ILE A 636 -33.16 -17.25 28.49
N SER A 637 -33.41 -15.98 28.79
CA SER A 637 -32.65 -14.87 28.22
C SER A 637 -31.38 -14.70 29.05
N SER A 638 -30.26 -15.27 28.61
CA SER A 638 -28.95 -14.89 29.14
C SER A 638 -28.65 -13.45 28.74
N ARG A 639 -28.87 -12.51 29.67
CA ARG A 639 -28.19 -11.21 29.62
C ARG A 639 -26.75 -11.44 30.03
N THR A 640 -25.85 -11.47 29.07
CA THR A 640 -24.44 -11.19 29.32
C THR A 640 -24.19 -9.71 29.07
N SER A 641 -24.47 -8.92 30.10
CA SER A 641 -23.81 -7.64 30.34
C SER A 641 -22.38 -7.93 30.77
N THR A 642 -21.40 -7.74 29.90
CA THR A 642 -19.99 -7.71 30.29
C THR A 642 -19.63 -6.30 30.76
N THR A 643 -19.95 -6.03 32.03
CA THR A 643 -19.22 -5.07 32.84
C THR A 643 -18.25 -5.87 33.70
N SER A 644 -16.97 -5.66 33.48
CA SER A 644 -15.86 -6.25 34.24
C SER A 644 -15.74 -5.62 35.62
N ALA A 645 -15.69 -6.43 36.68
CA ALA A 645 -14.87 -6.17 37.87
C ALA A 645 -14.70 -7.47 38.68
N SER A 646 -13.44 -7.86 38.91
CA SER A 646 -12.88 -8.57 40.08
C SER A 646 -13.88 -9.27 41.02
N GLY A 647 -13.87 -10.59 41.23
CA GLY A 647 -12.70 -11.41 41.56
C GLY A 647 -12.66 -11.62 43.07
N GLU A 648 -13.30 -12.67 43.57
CA GLU A 648 -12.81 -13.52 44.68
C GLU A 648 -13.72 -14.73 44.91
N ARG A 649 -13.07 -15.90 45.03
CA ARG A 649 -13.67 -17.22 45.25
C ARG A 649 -13.77 -17.47 46.75
N THR A 650 -14.88 -18.06 47.21
CA THR A 650 -14.83 -19.08 48.26
C THR A 650 -16.03 -20.02 48.20
N SER A 651 -15.73 -21.30 48.12
CA SER A 651 -16.61 -22.45 48.19
C SER A 651 -17.00 -22.81 49.63
N SER A 652 -18.27 -23.20 49.81
CA SER A 652 -18.78 -24.25 50.70
C SER A 652 -18.22 -24.41 52.12
N SER A 653 -19.07 -24.30 53.15
CA SER A 653 -19.56 -25.47 53.93
C SER A 653 -20.45 -25.07 55.13
N THR A 654 -21.58 -25.78 55.26
CA THR A 654 -22.26 -26.27 56.49
C THR A 654 -22.17 -25.50 57.83
N ARG A 655 -23.31 -24.95 58.31
CA ARG A 655 -24.14 -25.45 59.45
C ARG A 655 -25.14 -24.37 59.94
N PRO A 656 -26.31 -24.75 60.52
CA PRO A 656 -27.38 -23.82 60.88
C PRO A 656 -27.47 -23.55 62.39
N ILE A 657 -27.60 -22.29 62.84
CA ILE A 657 -28.09 -21.98 64.21
C ILE A 657 -28.96 -20.70 64.23
N ARG A 658 -30.22 -20.92 64.62
CA ARG A 658 -31.22 -20.06 65.31
C ARG A 658 -30.75 -18.73 65.95
N ARG A 659 -31.49 -17.62 65.70
CA ARG A 659 -32.41 -16.90 66.65
C ARG A 659 -32.81 -15.49 66.14
N SER A 660 -34.13 -15.32 65.95
CA SER A 660 -35.06 -14.21 66.32
C SER A 660 -34.68 -12.69 66.28
N PRO A 661 -35.68 -11.78 66.20
CA PRO A 661 -35.62 -10.50 65.50
C PRO A 661 -35.66 -9.26 66.42
N SER A 662 -35.35 -8.08 65.83
CA SER A 662 -35.70 -6.68 66.21
C SER A 662 -34.56 -5.78 65.70
N SER A 663 -34.71 -4.53 65.26
CA SER A 663 -35.73 -3.51 65.45
C SER A 663 -35.61 -2.45 64.33
N THR A 664 -36.75 -1.79 64.13
CA THR A 664 -37.09 -0.46 63.60
C THR A 664 -36.02 0.62 63.32
N TRP A 665 -36.48 1.62 62.55
CA TRP A 665 -35.99 2.98 62.25
C TRP A 665 -35.44 3.15 60.82
N GLY A 666 -35.87 4.09 60.00
CA GLY A 666 -36.81 5.20 60.18
C GLY A 666 -37.11 5.84 58.82
N SER A 667 -38.35 6.30 58.66
CA SER A 667 -38.85 7.00 57.49
C SER A 667 -38.60 8.50 57.61
N SER A 668 -38.06 9.14 56.56
CA SER A 668 -38.35 10.53 56.21
C SER A 668 -37.98 10.75 54.73
N ARG A 669 -38.99 10.89 53.86
CA ARG A 669 -39.63 12.16 53.47
C ARG A 669 -38.83 12.85 52.36
N TRP A 670 -39.21 12.64 51.10
CA TRP A 670 -38.97 13.62 50.03
C TRP A 670 -40.25 13.89 49.23
N ARG A 671 -40.52 15.19 49.12
CA ARG A 671 -41.72 15.86 48.60
C ARG A 671 -41.93 15.57 47.11
N ARG A 672 -43.21 15.39 46.76
CA ARG A 672 -43.77 15.69 45.44
C ARG A 672 -43.83 17.21 45.23
N SER A 673 -43.44 17.67 44.04
CA SER A 673 -44.07 18.84 43.41
C SER A 673 -44.28 18.55 41.93
N THR A 674 -45.54 18.47 41.55
CA THR A 674 -46.06 18.35 40.19
C THR A 674 -46.24 19.71 39.54
N SER A 675 -45.95 19.75 38.24
CA SER A 675 -46.69 20.43 37.15
C SER A 675 -46.88 21.96 37.14
N SER A 676 -46.42 22.59 36.05
CA SER A 676 -47.24 23.36 35.07
C SER A 676 -46.33 23.77 33.90
N ARG A 677 -46.59 23.38 32.63
CA ARG A 677 -47.58 23.82 31.61
C ARG A 677 -47.18 25.09 30.82
N ARG A 678 -47.04 24.88 29.49
CA ARG A 678 -47.26 25.80 28.33
C ARG A 678 -46.32 27.02 28.18
N ALA A 679 -46.10 27.62 27.00
CA ALA A 679 -46.20 27.30 25.57
C ALA A 679 -45.69 28.54 24.78
N SER A 680 -45.06 28.32 23.63
CA SER A 680 -44.98 29.17 22.41
C SER A 680 -44.68 30.69 22.50
N ARG A 681 -43.57 31.13 21.89
CA ARG A 681 -43.52 31.58 20.48
C ARG A 681 -42.07 31.58 20.00
#